data_AF-A0A2M7KUR2-F1
#
_entry.id   AF-A0A2M7KUR2-F1
#
_cell.length_a   1.000
_cell.length_b   1.000
_cell.length_c   1.000
_cell.angle_alpha   90.00
_cell.angle_beta   90.00
_cell.angle_gamma   90.00
#
_symmetry.space_group_name_H-M   'P 1'
#
loop_
_entity.id
_entity.type
_entity.pdbx_description
1 polymer ?
#
loop_
_entity_poly.entity_id
_entity_poly.type
_entity_poly.pdbx_seq_one_letter_code
_entity_poly.pdbx_strand_id
1 'polypeptide(L)'
;MANRTTARQTPLREHEVPGRVADYGSLVGAISAVHTQSQRRAAQAVNVSLTLRNWLIGYHLVEYEQHGSDRAEYGERLLDMLARDLRKCLGRGFGRRNLFLFRGFYLQYPIVQSVIAQSGVVLPSPPSVQPKPLDWQDEAYFARLFQALTWTHLMELTRLDDPLKRAFYEVRADVAKCAVTRSTTLTILMLVPYLARTAVVAAPREKESVPLGRELSNPRDAVQGKRFPPRQPFPELSDFLGAVNVGGPDWRRYGLGWCRHDFSWGALEPENDRFEWEKYDRLIEDAHRHGVQILPILDYTAPWAASKEGDGVSPPKNVTDWEDFVEHVVARYSQPPFSLRYFQVWNEPTVKTGFWHGESDDEFFEKVYLPAAKILKRNDCQVVFGGWPCSDSIEHFCELLDKHEAWRWTDILDVHYFELSAWQALYDRYVKPGKCRGIWQTEIGYHPFPGYLPNCYLRALHFGLRTGWNFRDQYKLFWYAFWGAGPDAPKCLTSNGPDGQRVPSEHGKRLLVLNQVLGGGALAAFSDFAAEPALPPALQEEVPTVLGFHVGDRRTVIALLLDAATRQQHPTVRLDLRLPRTPRQVTLITAAGKRRELPAQQRDGHALVGVPIGEVPLELARNWGKRWEVATAYVVFE
;
A
#
# COMPACT_ATOMS: atom_id res chain seq x y z
N MET A 1 -6.03 -83.94 22.35
CA MET A 1 -5.78 -84.18 20.92
C MET A 1 -6.16 -82.93 20.16
N ALA A 2 -5.30 -82.52 19.23
CA ALA A 2 -5.29 -81.22 18.59
C ALA A 2 -6.59 -80.85 17.88
N ASN A 3 -7.01 -79.58 17.99
CA ASN A 3 -7.59 -78.90 16.85
C ASN A 3 -7.20 -77.42 16.86
N ARG A 4 -6.52 -77.03 15.78
CA ARG A 4 -6.00 -75.70 15.50
C ARG A 4 -7.16 -74.70 15.44
N THR A 5 -7.15 -73.73 16.35
CA THR A 5 -8.03 -72.56 16.28
C THR A 5 -7.26 -71.39 15.68
N THR A 6 -7.72 -71.00 14.51
CA THR A 6 -7.40 -69.78 13.78
C THR A 6 -7.75 -68.54 14.61
N ALA A 7 -6.74 -67.75 14.97
CA ALA A 7 -6.93 -66.41 15.52
C ALA A 7 -5.89 -65.44 14.93
N ARG A 8 -6.37 -64.67 13.95
CA ARG A 8 -5.96 -63.31 13.57
C ARG A 8 -4.49 -62.95 13.80
N GLN A 9 -3.66 -63.23 12.79
CA GLN A 9 -2.66 -62.24 12.39
C GLN A 9 -3.35 -61.29 11.43
N THR A 10 -3.75 -60.12 11.93
CA THR A 10 -3.94 -58.94 11.08
C THR A 10 -2.62 -58.78 10.30
N PRO A 11 -2.63 -58.71 8.96
CA PRO A 11 -1.42 -58.32 8.26
C PRO A 11 -1.02 -56.98 8.86
N LEU A 12 0.23 -56.92 9.33
CA LEU A 12 0.91 -55.66 9.56
C LEU A 12 0.51 -54.78 8.38
N ARG A 13 -0.22 -53.68 8.68
CA ARG A 13 -0.38 -52.61 7.71
C ARG A 13 1.02 -52.40 7.21
N GLU A 14 1.21 -52.68 5.92
CA GLU A 14 2.39 -52.24 5.22
C GLU A 14 2.60 -50.82 5.72
N HIS A 15 3.72 -50.61 6.41
CA HIS A 15 4.24 -49.28 6.51
C HIS A 15 4.32 -48.88 5.06
N GLU A 16 3.36 -48.07 4.62
CA GLU A 16 3.48 -47.24 3.45
C GLU A 16 4.81 -46.54 3.69
N VAL A 17 5.85 -47.12 3.10
CA VAL A 17 7.07 -46.42 2.75
C VAL A 17 6.54 -45.14 2.13
N PRO A 18 6.79 -43.95 2.72
CA PRO A 18 6.28 -42.71 2.19
C PRO A 18 6.61 -42.73 0.72
N GLY A 19 5.54 -42.77 -0.09
CA GLY A 19 5.61 -43.19 -1.47
C GLY A 19 6.79 -42.48 -2.13
N ARG A 20 7.56 -43.25 -2.92
CA ARG A 20 8.46 -42.71 -3.95
C ARG A 20 7.93 -41.37 -4.38
N VAL A 21 8.72 -40.31 -4.23
CA VAL A 21 8.51 -38.97 -4.78
C VAL A 21 7.64 -39.10 -6.03
N ALA A 22 6.33 -38.96 -5.85
CA ALA A 22 5.35 -39.54 -6.78
C ALA A 22 5.27 -38.70 -8.06
N ASP A 23 5.74 -37.47 -7.93
CA ASP A 23 5.96 -36.53 -9.00
C ASP A 23 6.96 -35.47 -8.53
N TYR A 24 7.40 -34.64 -9.47
CA TYR A 24 8.29 -33.52 -9.22
C TYR A 24 7.75 -32.55 -8.14
N GLY A 25 6.43 -32.37 -8.04
CA GLY A 25 5.80 -31.51 -7.03
C GLY A 25 6.03 -32.01 -5.60
N SER A 26 5.91 -33.33 -5.38
CA SER A 26 6.21 -33.95 -4.08
C SER A 26 7.69 -33.82 -3.68
N LEU A 27 8.61 -33.89 -4.65
CA LEU A 27 10.05 -33.66 -4.42
C LEU A 27 10.30 -32.23 -3.96
N VAL A 28 9.71 -31.27 -4.68
CA VAL A 28 9.79 -29.84 -4.38
C VAL A 28 9.23 -29.58 -2.98
N GLY A 29 8.10 -30.20 -2.63
CA GLY A 29 7.52 -30.11 -1.28
C GLY A 29 8.46 -30.62 -0.19
N ALA A 30 9.04 -31.82 -0.36
CA ALA A 30 9.95 -32.42 0.61
C ALA A 30 11.24 -31.61 0.80
N ILE A 31 11.86 -31.17 -0.30
CA ILE A 31 13.06 -30.31 -0.27
C ILE A 31 12.73 -28.96 0.39
N SER A 32 11.60 -28.35 0.04
CA SER A 32 11.15 -27.08 0.62
C SER A 32 10.91 -27.21 2.14
N ALA A 33 10.35 -28.33 2.59
CA ALA A 33 10.16 -28.62 4.01
C ALA A 33 11.48 -28.77 4.76
N VAL A 34 12.43 -29.56 4.24
CA VAL A 34 13.77 -29.73 4.83
C VAL A 34 14.53 -28.41 4.86
N HIS A 35 14.47 -27.63 3.79
CA HIS A 35 15.06 -26.29 3.71
C HIS A 35 14.47 -25.36 4.77
N THR A 36 13.15 -25.27 4.84
CA THR A 36 12.43 -24.42 5.80
C THR A 36 12.72 -24.84 7.24
N GLN A 37 12.77 -26.14 7.54
CA GLN A 37 13.02 -26.65 8.88
C GLN A 37 14.48 -26.42 9.31
N SER A 38 15.44 -26.64 8.40
CA SER A 38 16.85 -26.36 8.65
C SER A 38 17.10 -24.87 8.88
N GLN A 39 16.50 -24.00 8.07
CA GLN A 39 16.56 -22.55 8.27
C GLN A 39 15.97 -22.12 9.62
N ARG A 40 14.83 -22.69 10.02
CA ARG A 40 14.21 -22.38 11.33
C ARG A 40 15.12 -22.79 12.50
N ARG A 41 15.71 -23.99 12.44
CA ARG A 41 16.65 -24.47 13.49
C ARG A 41 17.91 -23.61 13.56
N ALA A 42 18.49 -23.25 12.41
CA ALA A 42 19.65 -22.36 12.36
C ALA A 42 19.33 -20.99 12.97
N ALA A 43 18.19 -20.38 12.59
CA ALA A 43 17.75 -19.11 13.15
C ALA A 43 17.50 -19.19 14.66
N GLN A 44 16.91 -20.28 15.15
CA GLN A 44 16.66 -20.48 16.59
C GLN A 44 17.97 -20.61 17.38
N ALA A 45 18.92 -21.41 16.91
CA ALA A 45 20.23 -21.56 17.56
C ALA A 45 20.97 -20.21 17.62
N VAL A 46 20.96 -19.44 16.54
CA VAL A 46 21.54 -18.08 16.51
C VAL A 46 20.86 -17.17 17.53
N ASN A 47 19.52 -17.18 17.61
CA ASN A 47 18.78 -16.34 18.56
C ASN A 47 19.08 -16.68 20.03
N VAL A 48 19.16 -17.97 20.37
CA VAL A 48 19.51 -18.41 21.73
C VAL A 48 20.93 -17.96 22.08
N SER A 49 21.90 -18.20 21.20
CA SER A 49 23.30 -17.79 21.42
C SER A 49 23.45 -16.28 21.57
N LEU A 50 22.73 -15.49 20.77
CA LEU A 50 22.73 -14.03 20.87
C LEU A 50 22.14 -13.54 22.19
N THR A 51 21.01 -14.11 22.60
CA THR A 51 20.33 -13.76 23.85
C THR A 51 21.21 -14.08 25.05
N LEU A 52 21.80 -15.28 25.06
CA LEU A 52 22.69 -15.70 26.13
C LEU A 52 23.96 -14.84 26.19
N ARG A 53 24.60 -14.57 25.05
CA ARG A 53 25.76 -13.67 24.99
C ARG A 53 25.44 -12.33 25.62
N ASN A 54 24.29 -11.75 25.30
CA ASN A 54 23.90 -10.44 25.81
C ASN A 54 23.63 -10.47 27.33
N TRP A 55 23.02 -11.55 27.84
CA TRP A 55 22.86 -11.75 29.28
C TRP A 55 24.21 -11.87 30.00
N LEU A 56 25.14 -12.66 29.45
CA LEU A 56 26.49 -12.84 30.01
C LEU A 56 27.30 -11.53 30.02
N ILE A 57 27.17 -10.70 28.98
CA ILE A 57 27.79 -9.37 28.99
C ILE A 57 27.18 -8.50 30.10
N GLY A 58 25.86 -8.54 30.28
CA GLY A 58 25.18 -7.87 31.39
C GLY A 58 25.69 -8.33 32.76
N TYR A 59 25.87 -9.64 32.94
CA TYR A 59 26.49 -10.23 34.12
C TYR A 59 27.88 -9.62 34.38
N HIS A 60 28.78 -9.68 33.40
CA HIS A 60 30.14 -9.14 33.57
C HIS A 60 30.17 -7.64 33.90
N LEU A 61 29.25 -6.86 33.32
CA LEU A 61 29.10 -5.44 33.63
C LEU A 61 28.72 -5.23 35.10
N VAL A 62 27.68 -5.92 35.58
CA VAL A 62 27.19 -5.73 36.95
C VAL A 62 28.18 -6.28 37.99
N GLU A 63 28.82 -7.42 37.73
CA GLU A 63 29.85 -7.95 38.63
C GLU A 63 31.05 -7.01 38.75
N TYR A 64 31.50 -6.42 37.64
CA TYR A 64 32.57 -5.42 37.67
C TYR A 64 32.13 -4.14 38.40
N GLU A 65 30.89 -3.69 38.20
CA GLU A 65 30.32 -2.56 38.95
C GLU A 65 30.24 -2.83 40.46
N GLN A 66 30.02 -4.08 40.90
CA GLN A 66 29.91 -4.44 42.32
C GLN A 66 31.25 -4.78 42.99
N HIS A 67 32.20 -5.36 42.24
CA HIS A 67 33.39 -5.98 42.80
C HIS A 67 34.71 -5.60 42.09
N GLY A 68 34.67 -4.77 41.05
CA GLY A 68 35.86 -4.30 40.34
C GLY A 68 36.79 -3.52 41.27
N SER A 69 38.07 -3.91 41.31
CA SER A 69 39.09 -3.28 42.17
C SER A 69 39.37 -1.82 41.79
N ASP A 70 39.17 -1.48 40.53
CA ASP A 70 39.40 -0.19 39.87
C ASP A 70 38.10 0.53 39.49
N ARG A 71 36.93 0.00 39.87
CA ARG A 71 35.62 0.56 39.49
C ARG A 71 35.43 2.04 39.86
N ALA A 72 36.05 2.48 40.94
CA ALA A 72 35.97 3.86 41.42
C ALA A 72 36.67 4.86 40.48
N GLU A 73 37.62 4.39 39.67
CA GLU A 73 38.30 5.21 38.65
C GLU A 73 37.40 5.46 37.43
N TYR A 74 36.58 4.47 37.06
CA TYR A 74 35.77 4.52 35.85
C TYR A 74 34.34 5.04 36.07
N GLY A 75 33.75 4.81 37.26
CA GLY A 75 32.47 5.40 37.69
C GLY A 75 31.38 5.42 36.60
N GLU A 76 30.73 6.58 36.44
CA GLU A 76 29.66 6.82 35.44
C GLU A 76 30.13 6.72 33.98
N ARG A 77 31.44 6.70 33.70
CA ARG A 77 32.00 6.67 32.35
C ARG A 77 32.32 5.26 31.86
N LEU A 78 32.12 4.23 32.70
CA LEU A 78 32.42 2.84 32.39
C LEU A 78 31.79 2.37 31.06
N LEU A 79 30.50 2.64 30.85
CA LEU A 79 29.79 2.23 29.65
C LEU A 79 30.27 2.96 28.38
N ASP A 80 30.72 4.21 28.51
CA ASP A 80 31.23 4.99 27.37
C ASP A 80 32.61 4.51 26.93
N MET A 81 33.46 4.13 27.89
CA MET A 81 34.78 3.58 27.63
C MET A 81 34.68 2.17 27.07
N LEU A 82 33.91 1.28 27.68
CA LEU A 82 33.66 -0.06 27.16
C LEU A 82 33.03 -0.01 25.76
N ALA A 83 32.11 0.93 25.50
CA ALA A 83 31.54 1.09 24.18
C ALA A 83 32.57 1.48 23.12
N ARG A 84 33.55 2.30 23.50
CA ARG A 84 34.65 2.68 22.60
C ARG A 84 35.57 1.50 22.32
N ASP A 85 35.98 0.79 23.36
CA ASP A 85 37.01 -0.24 23.26
C ASP A 85 36.46 -1.55 22.67
N LEU A 86 35.28 -2.00 23.13
CA LEU A 86 34.62 -3.18 22.55
C LEU A 86 34.19 -2.95 21.10
N ARG A 87 33.80 -1.72 20.72
CA ARG A 87 33.49 -1.42 19.32
C ARG A 87 34.73 -1.48 18.41
N LYS A 88 35.92 -1.15 18.94
CA LYS A 88 37.17 -1.32 18.20
C LYS A 88 37.54 -2.80 18.04
N CYS A 89 37.39 -3.60 19.09
CA CYS A 89 37.79 -5.01 19.09
C CYS A 89 36.77 -5.95 18.44
N LEU A 90 35.47 -5.71 18.63
CA LEU A 90 34.37 -6.61 18.25
C LEU A 90 33.41 -6.01 17.22
N GLY A 91 33.58 -4.73 16.88
CA GLY A 91 32.83 -4.08 15.80
C GLY A 91 31.43 -3.59 16.18
N ARG A 92 30.54 -3.56 15.18
CA ARG A 92 29.18 -3.03 15.31
C ARG A 92 28.37 -3.91 16.28
N GLY A 93 27.61 -3.28 17.19
CA GLY A 93 26.77 -3.97 18.17
C GLY A 93 27.17 -3.76 19.63
N PHE A 94 28.37 -3.23 19.91
CA PHE A 94 28.87 -2.96 21.26
C PHE A 94 28.89 -1.46 21.61
N GLY A 95 27.93 -0.69 21.11
CA GLY A 95 27.79 0.72 21.47
C GLY A 95 27.16 0.89 22.86
N ARG A 96 27.29 2.10 23.43
CA ARG A 96 26.82 2.47 24.77
C ARG A 96 25.37 2.03 25.04
N ARG A 97 24.47 2.29 24.08
CA ARG A 97 23.06 1.91 24.16
C ARG A 97 22.86 0.40 24.32
N ASN A 98 23.65 -0.42 23.62
CA ASN A 98 23.52 -1.88 23.71
C ASN A 98 24.11 -2.43 25.01
N LEU A 99 25.24 -1.89 25.48
CA LEU A 99 25.79 -2.26 26.79
C LEU A 99 24.81 -1.92 27.92
N PHE A 100 24.14 -0.77 27.83
CA PHE A 100 23.07 -0.40 28.76
C PHE A 100 21.91 -1.40 28.73
N LEU A 101 21.48 -1.83 27.53
CA LEU A 101 20.43 -2.85 27.38
C LEU A 101 20.86 -4.23 27.90
N PHE A 102 22.11 -4.65 27.67
CA PHE A 102 22.66 -5.92 28.18
C PHE A 102 22.67 -5.95 29.70
N ARG A 103 23.11 -4.85 30.32
CA ARG A 103 23.07 -4.63 31.77
C ARG A 103 21.64 -4.72 32.31
N GLY A 104 20.71 -3.98 31.70
CA GLY A 104 19.29 -4.00 32.10
C GLY A 104 18.66 -5.39 31.96
N PHE A 105 19.02 -6.13 30.91
CA PHE A 105 18.53 -7.49 30.69
C PHE A 105 18.96 -8.46 31.79
N TYR A 106 20.23 -8.43 32.19
CA TYR A 106 20.73 -9.26 33.30
C TYR A 106 20.03 -8.94 34.62
N LEU A 107 19.83 -7.65 34.91
CA LEU A 107 19.14 -7.22 36.13
C LEU A 107 17.66 -7.62 36.16
N GLN A 108 17.08 -7.93 34.99
CA GLN A 108 15.65 -8.18 34.87
C GLN A 108 15.26 -9.65 34.74
N TYR A 109 16.14 -10.49 34.20
CA TYR A 109 15.90 -11.92 33.99
C TYR A 109 16.89 -12.81 34.75
N PRO A 110 16.41 -13.85 35.47
CA PRO A 110 17.27 -14.71 36.25
C PRO A 110 18.12 -15.62 35.36
N ILE A 111 19.17 -16.17 35.96
CA ILE A 111 20.06 -17.15 35.32
C ILE A 111 19.30 -18.43 34.95
N VAL A 112 19.58 -18.98 33.76
CA VAL A 112 19.01 -20.26 33.32
C VAL A 112 20.14 -21.29 33.18
N GLN A 113 20.30 -22.15 34.18
CA GLN A 113 21.40 -23.11 34.27
C GLN A 113 21.42 -24.07 33.08
N SER A 114 20.26 -24.58 32.69
CA SER A 114 20.08 -25.45 31.53
C SER A 114 20.47 -24.81 30.18
N VAL A 115 20.18 -23.52 29.97
CA VAL A 115 20.57 -22.80 28.73
C VAL A 115 22.06 -22.50 28.70
N ILE A 116 22.65 -22.16 29.84
CA ILE A 116 24.11 -21.98 29.97
C ILE A 116 24.83 -23.31 29.73
N ALA A 117 24.38 -24.41 30.34
CA ALA A 117 24.97 -25.73 30.16
C ALA A 117 24.93 -26.18 28.68
N GLN A 118 23.85 -25.88 27.96
CA GLN A 118 23.73 -26.16 26.52
C GLN A 118 24.67 -25.32 25.65
N SER A 119 25.13 -24.16 26.13
CA SER A 119 26.05 -23.28 25.40
C SER A 119 27.54 -23.61 25.60
N GLY A 120 27.86 -24.43 26.60
CA GLY A 120 29.25 -24.75 26.97
C GLY A 120 30.00 -23.63 27.69
N VAL A 121 29.35 -22.52 28.04
CA VAL A 121 29.97 -21.42 28.80
C VAL A 121 29.93 -21.71 30.30
N VAL A 122 31.06 -21.54 30.99
CA VAL A 122 31.15 -21.67 32.45
C VAL A 122 31.31 -20.28 33.06
N LEU A 123 30.50 -19.96 34.08
CA LEU A 123 30.62 -18.68 34.78
C LEU A 123 31.79 -18.70 35.76
N PRO A 124 32.59 -17.62 35.83
CA PRO A 124 33.75 -17.54 36.72
C PRO A 124 33.36 -17.45 38.21
N SER A 125 32.18 -16.92 38.52
CA SER A 125 31.62 -16.86 39.86
C SER A 125 30.09 -16.92 39.80
N PRO A 126 29.40 -17.30 40.89
CA PRO A 126 27.95 -17.17 40.97
C PRO A 126 27.54 -15.70 40.82
N PRO A 127 26.41 -15.40 40.17
CA PRO A 127 25.84 -14.05 40.10
C PRO A 127 25.68 -13.38 41.47
N SER A 128 26.23 -12.18 41.65
CA SER A 128 26.08 -11.40 42.89
C SER A 128 24.68 -10.81 43.06
N VAL A 129 24.00 -10.54 41.94
CA VAL A 129 22.63 -10.04 41.88
C VAL A 129 21.79 -10.97 41.04
N GLN A 130 20.64 -11.38 41.58
CA GLN A 130 19.63 -12.15 40.84
C GLN A 130 18.26 -11.50 41.01
N PRO A 131 17.55 -11.21 39.92
CA PRO A 131 16.16 -10.78 40.01
C PRO A 131 15.31 -11.92 40.59
N LYS A 132 14.45 -11.60 41.56
CA LYS A 132 13.53 -12.58 42.14
C LYS A 132 12.39 -12.85 41.14
N PRO A 133 12.26 -14.07 40.60
CA PRO A 133 11.15 -14.41 39.72
C PRO A 133 9.83 -14.47 40.50
N LEU A 134 8.71 -14.42 39.77
CA LEU A 134 7.40 -14.72 40.37
C LEU A 134 7.34 -16.18 40.81
N ASP A 135 6.49 -16.49 41.80
CA ASP A 135 6.44 -17.81 42.43
C ASP A 135 6.19 -18.98 41.46
N TRP A 136 5.58 -18.71 40.30
CA TRP A 136 5.29 -19.70 39.26
C TRP A 136 6.30 -19.71 38.10
N GLN A 137 7.27 -18.79 38.06
CA GLN A 137 8.28 -18.70 37.00
C GLN A 137 9.52 -19.53 37.38
N ASP A 138 9.50 -20.80 36.99
CA ASP A 138 10.59 -21.74 37.22
C ASP A 138 11.69 -21.70 36.12
N GLU A 139 12.73 -22.51 36.29
CA GLU A 139 13.82 -22.58 35.32
C GLU A 139 13.33 -23.02 33.93
N ALA A 140 12.38 -23.96 33.88
CA ALA A 140 11.83 -24.47 32.63
C ALA A 140 11.04 -23.39 31.87
N TYR A 141 10.38 -22.49 32.59
CA TYR A 141 9.71 -21.32 32.03
C TYR A 141 10.70 -20.41 31.29
N PHE A 142 11.78 -19.98 31.94
CA PHE A 142 12.75 -19.09 31.30
C PHE A 142 13.52 -19.78 30.17
N ALA A 143 13.80 -21.09 30.30
CA ALA A 143 14.38 -21.87 29.21
C ALA A 143 13.49 -21.87 27.95
N ARG A 144 12.18 -22.10 28.12
CA ARG A 144 11.22 -22.00 27.01
C ARG A 144 11.15 -20.58 26.46
N LEU A 145 11.09 -19.58 27.32
CA LEU A 145 11.02 -18.18 26.94
C LEU A 145 12.20 -17.77 26.06
N PHE A 146 13.43 -18.13 26.44
CA PHE A 146 14.64 -17.78 25.67
C PHE A 146 14.81 -18.61 24.39
N GLN A 147 14.26 -19.83 24.34
CA GLN A 147 14.20 -20.61 23.11
C GLN A 147 13.11 -20.10 22.16
N ALA A 148 12.05 -19.51 22.69
CA ALA A 148 10.90 -19.01 21.95
C ALA A 148 11.12 -17.58 21.47
N LEU A 149 11.75 -16.69 22.25
CA LEU A 149 11.79 -15.26 21.94
C LEU A 149 13.15 -14.82 21.39
N THR A 150 13.10 -13.88 20.44
CA THR A 150 14.31 -13.23 19.95
C THR A 150 14.75 -12.15 20.93
N TRP A 151 16.03 -11.77 20.85
CA TRP A 151 16.58 -10.65 21.60
C TRP A 151 15.69 -9.40 21.57
N THR A 152 15.18 -9.04 20.39
CA THR A 152 14.33 -7.86 20.22
C THR A 152 13.02 -7.97 21.02
N HIS A 153 12.38 -9.15 21.09
CA HIS A 153 11.19 -9.32 21.94
C HIS A 153 11.53 -9.11 23.41
N LEU A 154 12.61 -9.74 23.86
CA LEU A 154 13.04 -9.68 25.24
C LEU A 154 13.39 -8.24 25.64
N MET A 155 13.95 -7.43 24.73
CA MET A 155 14.20 -6.00 24.96
C MET A 155 12.94 -5.16 25.10
N GLU A 156 11.90 -5.46 24.34
CA GLU A 156 10.62 -4.77 24.51
C GLU A 156 9.96 -5.16 25.84
N LEU A 157 10.08 -6.43 26.24
CA LEU A 157 9.56 -6.92 27.52
C LEU A 157 10.34 -6.32 28.71
N THR A 158 11.65 -6.12 28.61
CA THR A 158 12.42 -5.44 29.67
C THR A 158 11.99 -4.01 29.95
N ARG A 159 11.30 -3.34 29.01
CA ARG A 159 10.79 -1.96 29.22
C ARG A 159 9.57 -1.89 30.14
N LEU A 160 9.02 -3.04 30.49
CA LEU A 160 7.92 -3.13 31.45
C LEU A 160 8.52 -3.32 32.83
N ASP A 161 8.48 -2.30 33.67
CA ASP A 161 9.09 -2.37 35.01
C ASP A 161 8.32 -3.28 35.98
N ASP A 162 7.03 -3.51 35.72
CA ASP A 162 6.15 -4.39 36.51
C ASP A 162 6.37 -5.88 36.16
N PRO A 163 6.84 -6.72 37.10
CA PRO A 163 7.09 -8.14 36.86
C PRO A 163 5.85 -8.96 36.47
N LEU A 164 4.68 -8.68 37.04
CA LEU A 164 3.43 -9.40 36.74
C LEU A 164 2.96 -9.06 35.33
N LYS A 165 3.03 -7.78 34.97
CA LYS A 165 2.68 -7.31 33.63
C LYS A 165 3.61 -7.91 32.59
N ARG A 166 4.92 -7.94 32.87
CA ARG A 166 5.90 -8.55 31.98
C ARG A 166 5.63 -10.05 31.78
N ALA A 167 5.40 -10.76 32.87
CA ALA A 167 5.12 -12.20 32.86
C ALA A 167 3.84 -12.56 32.08
N PHE A 168 2.81 -11.72 32.16
CA PHE A 168 1.59 -11.88 31.35
C PHE A 168 1.90 -11.86 29.85
N TYR A 169 2.73 -10.92 29.40
CA TYR A 169 3.08 -10.83 27.98
C TYR A 169 4.07 -11.89 27.54
N GLU A 170 4.98 -12.33 28.42
CA GLU A 170 5.86 -13.47 28.20
C GLU A 170 5.08 -14.77 27.96
N VAL A 171 4.01 -15.04 28.72
CA VAL A 171 3.16 -16.22 28.50
C VAL A 171 2.38 -16.11 27.18
N ARG A 172 1.82 -14.93 26.87
CA ARG A 172 1.08 -14.74 25.61
C ARG A 172 1.98 -14.82 24.38
N ALA A 173 3.22 -14.37 24.51
CA ALA A 173 4.27 -14.47 23.52
C ALA A 173 4.60 -15.94 23.17
N ASP A 174 4.69 -16.78 24.20
CA ASP A 174 4.98 -18.20 24.08
C ASP A 174 3.79 -18.96 23.43
N VAL A 175 2.57 -18.71 23.89
CA VAL A 175 1.34 -19.34 23.36
C VAL A 175 1.08 -18.99 21.89
N ALA A 176 1.37 -17.75 21.47
CA ALA A 176 1.21 -17.32 20.08
C ALA A 176 2.13 -18.06 19.08
N LYS A 177 3.18 -18.75 19.55
CA LYS A 177 4.05 -19.59 18.70
C LYS A 177 3.56 -21.03 18.52
N CYS A 178 2.77 -21.56 19.46
CA CYS A 178 2.17 -22.91 19.32
C CYS A 178 1.07 -22.96 18.25
N ALA A 179 0.54 -21.81 17.82
CA ALA A 179 -0.26 -21.64 16.60
C ALA A 179 0.66 -21.12 15.46
N VAL A 180 1.17 -22.02 14.62
CA VAL A 180 2.16 -21.73 13.57
C VAL A 180 1.48 -20.93 12.42
N THR A 181 1.92 -19.75 11.94
CA THR A 181 3.22 -19.33 11.36
C THR A 181 3.56 -17.81 11.52
N ARG A 182 4.89 -17.54 11.57
CA ARG A 182 5.66 -16.31 11.18
C ARG A 182 5.25 -14.90 11.65
N SER A 183 4.29 -14.71 12.53
CA SER A 183 4.02 -13.38 13.13
C SER A 183 3.89 -13.46 14.65
N THR A 184 5.04 -13.50 15.33
CA THR A 184 5.07 -13.51 16.81
C THR A 184 5.85 -12.34 17.41
N THR A 185 6.59 -11.59 16.58
CA THR A 185 7.23 -10.33 16.98
C THR A 185 6.21 -9.19 17.06
N LEU A 186 5.36 -9.06 16.04
CA LEU A 186 4.33 -8.03 15.94
C LEU A 186 3.23 -8.17 17.00
N THR A 187 2.87 -9.40 17.36
CA THR A 187 1.78 -9.65 18.33
C THR A 187 2.14 -9.20 19.75
N ILE A 188 3.40 -9.37 20.17
CA ILE A 188 3.86 -8.97 21.52
C ILE A 188 4.05 -7.44 21.56
N LEU A 189 4.62 -6.85 20.52
CA LEU A 189 4.80 -5.39 20.39
C LEU A 189 3.46 -4.63 20.30
N MET A 190 2.41 -5.21 19.72
CA MET A 190 1.07 -4.62 19.68
C MET A 190 0.26 -4.79 20.98
N LEU A 191 0.49 -5.86 21.74
CA LEU A 191 -0.31 -6.15 22.95
C LEU A 191 0.22 -5.46 24.21
N VAL A 192 1.54 -5.29 24.33
CA VAL A 192 2.22 -4.73 25.51
C VAL A 192 1.77 -3.29 25.86
N PRO A 193 1.63 -2.36 24.89
CA PRO A 193 1.10 -1.02 25.15
C PRO A 193 -0.42 -1.00 25.35
N TYR A 194 -1.14 -1.96 24.77
CA TYR A 194 -2.60 -1.98 24.72
C TYR A 194 -3.23 -2.44 26.04
N LEU A 195 -2.71 -3.49 26.70
CA LEU A 195 -3.30 -4.00 27.97
C LEU A 195 -2.65 -3.42 29.24
N ALA A 196 -1.51 -2.75 29.11
CA ALA A 196 -0.99 -1.81 30.10
C ALA A 196 -2.01 -0.76 30.55
N ARG A 197 -2.89 -0.36 29.63
CA ARG A 197 -3.92 0.66 29.85
C ARG A 197 -5.22 0.08 30.44
N THR A 198 -5.44 -1.23 30.36
CA THR A 198 -6.68 -1.86 30.85
C THR A 198 -6.59 -2.34 32.29
N ALA A 199 -5.38 -2.61 32.82
CA ALA A 199 -5.21 -3.08 34.20
C ALA A 199 -5.44 -2.01 35.28
N VAL A 200 -5.39 -0.71 34.92
CA VAL A 200 -5.69 0.41 35.84
C VAL A 200 -7.20 0.62 36.05
N VAL A 201 -8.04 -0.03 35.24
CA VAL A 201 -9.49 0.22 35.20
C VAL A 201 -10.30 -0.70 36.14
N ALA A 202 -9.65 -1.66 36.83
CA ALA A 202 -10.35 -2.70 37.61
C ALA A 202 -10.31 -2.50 39.14
N ALA A 203 -10.26 -1.26 39.64
CA ALA A 203 -10.46 -0.98 41.07
C ALA A 203 -11.76 -0.19 41.28
N PRO A 204 -12.75 -0.70 42.04
CA PRO A 204 -14.02 0.00 42.23
C PRO A 204 -13.85 1.09 43.31
N ARG A 205 -14.30 2.31 43.04
CA ARG A 205 -14.55 3.33 44.07
C ARG A 205 -15.90 4.00 43.92
N GLU A 206 -16.49 4.23 45.09
CA GLU A 206 -17.87 4.56 45.39
C GLU A 206 -18.33 5.95 44.93
N LYS A 207 -19.65 6.06 44.82
CA LYS A 207 -20.44 7.24 44.43
C LYS A 207 -20.34 8.36 45.46
N GLU A 208 -20.15 9.59 44.99
CA GLU A 208 -20.66 10.80 45.65
C GLU A 208 -21.04 11.87 44.62
N SER A 209 -22.14 12.55 44.88
CA SER A 209 -22.88 13.45 43.99
C SER A 209 -22.72 14.91 44.39
N VAL A 210 -22.36 15.82 43.46
CA VAL A 210 -22.45 17.29 43.62
C VAL A 210 -22.75 17.93 42.23
N PRO A 211 -23.53 19.04 42.14
CA PRO A 211 -24.50 19.26 41.04
C PRO A 211 -24.06 20.20 39.90
N LEU A 212 -24.90 20.17 38.86
CA LEU A 212 -24.87 20.92 37.59
C LEU A 212 -24.42 22.39 37.69
N GLY A 213 -23.50 22.76 36.81
CA GLY A 213 -23.21 24.15 36.44
C GLY A 213 -22.28 24.25 35.23
N ARG A 214 -22.86 24.51 34.05
CA ARG A 214 -22.26 24.81 32.73
C ARG A 214 -21.56 23.66 31.99
N GLU A 215 -22.32 23.06 31.06
CA GLU A 215 -21.78 22.33 29.90
C GLU A 215 -20.90 23.27 29.06
N LEU A 216 -19.63 22.90 28.89
CA LEU A 216 -18.85 23.25 27.70
C LEU A 216 -19.00 22.07 26.74
N SER A 217 -19.72 22.32 25.66
CA SER A 217 -20.05 21.39 24.59
C SER A 217 -18.82 20.81 23.88
N ASN A 218 -18.92 19.53 23.57
CA ASN A 218 -18.00 18.70 22.79
C ASN A 218 -17.68 19.31 21.39
N PRO A 219 -16.40 19.50 20.98
CA PRO A 219 -16.04 20.11 19.70
C PRO A 219 -16.34 19.27 18.44
N ARG A 220 -17.19 18.25 18.50
CA ARG A 220 -17.55 17.40 17.35
C ARG A 220 -18.99 17.57 16.85
N ASP A 221 -19.80 18.39 17.52
CA ASP A 221 -21.18 18.70 17.07
C ASP A 221 -21.35 20.13 16.52
N ALA A 222 -20.28 20.94 16.47
CA ALA A 222 -20.30 22.31 15.97
C ALA A 222 -19.63 22.48 14.59
N VAL A 223 -19.91 21.58 13.63
CA VAL A 223 -19.78 21.86 12.19
C VAL A 223 -20.92 21.16 11.43
N GLN A 224 -22.16 21.39 11.84
CA GLN A 224 -23.31 21.26 10.95
C GLN A 224 -23.62 22.64 10.38
N GLY A 225 -23.01 22.95 9.24
CA GLY A 225 -23.13 24.29 8.66
C GLY A 225 -22.55 24.50 7.27
N LYS A 226 -22.26 23.44 6.51
CA LYS A 226 -22.13 23.52 5.04
C LYS A 226 -22.79 22.27 4.47
N ARG A 227 -23.98 22.44 3.88
CA ARG A 227 -24.62 21.39 3.08
C ARG A 227 -23.63 20.98 1.99
N PHE A 228 -23.02 19.81 2.13
CA PHE A 228 -22.50 19.11 0.97
C PHE A 228 -23.67 18.96 -0.01
N PRO A 229 -23.47 19.21 -1.32
CA PRO A 229 -24.51 18.97 -2.30
C PRO A 229 -25.02 17.52 -2.15
N PRO A 230 -26.31 17.27 -2.41
CA PRO A 230 -26.89 15.93 -2.26
C PRO A 230 -26.06 14.92 -3.05
N ARG A 231 -25.88 13.73 -2.46
CA ARG A 231 -25.17 12.59 -3.07
C ARG A 231 -25.62 12.43 -4.52
N GLN A 232 -24.74 12.70 -5.49
CA GLN A 232 -24.92 12.10 -6.81
C GLN A 232 -24.73 10.58 -6.61
N PRO A 233 -25.73 9.74 -6.94
CA PRO A 233 -25.71 8.34 -6.54
C PRO A 233 -24.62 7.52 -7.25
N PHE A 234 -24.03 8.03 -8.33
CA PHE A 234 -23.10 7.31 -9.20
C PHE A 234 -22.08 8.27 -9.83
N PRO A 235 -20.81 7.84 -10.01
CA PRO A 235 -19.76 8.66 -10.61
C PRO A 235 -19.99 8.86 -12.11
N GLU A 236 -19.50 9.95 -12.68
CA GLU A 236 -19.37 10.12 -14.14
C GLU A 236 -17.96 9.75 -14.61
N LEU A 237 -17.78 9.52 -15.92
CA LEU A 237 -16.46 9.20 -16.47
C LEU A 237 -15.43 10.30 -16.15
N SER A 238 -15.80 11.57 -16.19
CA SER A 238 -14.91 12.69 -15.85
C SER A 238 -14.48 12.72 -14.39
N ASP A 239 -15.19 12.02 -13.49
CA ASP A 239 -14.75 11.90 -12.10
C ASP A 239 -13.60 10.91 -11.94
N PHE A 240 -13.45 9.99 -12.89
CA PHE A 240 -12.41 8.97 -12.92
C PHE A 240 -11.15 9.42 -13.67
N LEU A 241 -11.34 10.17 -14.76
CA LEU A 241 -10.27 10.42 -15.72
C LEU A 241 -9.44 11.66 -15.40
N GLY A 242 -8.12 11.45 -15.34
CA GLY A 242 -7.13 12.50 -15.28
C GLY A 242 -6.02 12.34 -16.33
N ALA A 243 -5.19 13.37 -16.45
CA ALA A 243 -3.96 13.30 -17.22
C ALA A 243 -2.89 14.21 -16.60
N VAL A 244 -1.62 13.91 -16.89
CA VAL A 244 -0.49 14.72 -16.42
C VAL A 244 -0.15 15.79 -17.45
N ASN A 245 0.15 17.00 -16.99
CA ASN A 245 0.59 18.14 -17.82
C ASN A 245 -0.41 18.53 -18.92
N VAL A 246 -1.68 18.68 -18.54
CA VAL A 246 -2.74 19.08 -19.47
C VAL A 246 -2.55 20.56 -19.88
N GLY A 247 -2.74 20.87 -21.16
CA GLY A 247 -2.62 22.24 -21.70
C GLY A 247 -3.47 22.46 -22.95
N GLY A 248 -3.91 23.70 -23.20
CA GLY A 248 -4.78 24.08 -24.34
C GLY A 248 -6.29 24.08 -24.02
N PRO A 249 -7.21 24.26 -24.99
CA PRO A 249 -8.64 24.43 -24.69
C PRO A 249 -9.51 23.15 -24.73
N ASP A 250 -9.00 22.00 -25.20
CA ASP A 250 -9.84 20.87 -25.67
C ASP A 250 -10.02 19.69 -24.69
N TRP A 251 -9.75 19.87 -23.40
CA TRP A 251 -9.61 18.73 -22.47
C TRP A 251 -10.94 18.00 -22.22
N ARG A 252 -12.05 18.75 -22.17
CA ARG A 252 -13.40 18.20 -22.01
C ARG A 252 -13.77 17.19 -23.09
N ARG A 253 -13.22 17.35 -24.29
CA ARG A 253 -13.47 16.43 -25.41
C ARG A 253 -13.02 15.00 -25.07
N TYR A 254 -11.96 14.87 -24.29
CA TYR A 254 -11.40 13.60 -23.83
C TYR A 254 -12.10 13.05 -22.58
N GLY A 255 -13.06 13.78 -22.01
CA GLY A 255 -13.72 13.40 -20.75
C GLY A 255 -12.81 13.56 -19.53
N LEU A 256 -11.71 14.31 -19.64
CA LEU A 256 -10.80 14.56 -18.52
C LEU A 256 -11.46 15.54 -17.53
N GLY A 257 -11.56 15.15 -16.27
CA GLY A 257 -11.99 16.04 -15.18
C GLY A 257 -10.85 16.48 -14.27
N TRP A 258 -9.66 15.86 -14.40
CA TRP A 258 -8.51 16.12 -13.54
C TRP A 258 -7.22 16.35 -14.33
N CYS A 259 -6.42 17.28 -13.85
CA CYS A 259 -5.05 17.53 -14.33
C CYS A 259 -4.10 17.42 -13.13
N ARG A 260 -3.09 16.57 -13.26
CA ARG A 260 -1.98 16.49 -12.30
C ARG A 260 -0.81 17.32 -12.81
N HIS A 261 -0.23 18.13 -11.93
CA HIS A 261 0.83 19.08 -12.29
C HIS A 261 1.79 19.34 -11.13
N ASP A 262 3.09 19.37 -11.40
CA ASP A 262 4.14 19.69 -10.43
C ASP A 262 3.99 21.12 -9.91
N PHE A 263 3.99 21.27 -8.58
CA PHE A 263 4.06 22.54 -7.84
C PHE A 263 5.41 22.58 -7.12
N SER A 264 6.48 22.52 -7.92
CA SER A 264 7.83 22.37 -7.39
C SER A 264 8.26 23.54 -6.51
N TRP A 265 8.82 23.24 -5.34
CA TRP A 265 9.19 24.19 -4.31
C TRP A 265 10.18 25.21 -4.85
N GLY A 266 11.25 24.78 -5.53
CA GLY A 266 12.20 25.72 -6.13
C GLY A 266 11.63 26.60 -7.26
N ALA A 267 10.49 26.23 -7.86
CA ALA A 267 9.82 27.04 -8.88
C ALA A 267 8.79 28.00 -8.26
N LEU A 268 8.13 27.59 -7.18
CA LEU A 268 7.21 28.42 -6.41
C LEU A 268 7.91 29.36 -5.45
N GLU A 269 9.07 28.98 -4.94
CA GLU A 269 9.87 29.71 -3.95
C GLU A 269 11.37 29.58 -4.30
N PRO A 270 11.81 30.28 -5.37
CA PRO A 270 13.20 30.21 -5.83
C PRO A 270 14.23 30.72 -4.81
N GLU A 271 13.81 31.57 -3.88
CA GLU A 271 14.59 32.05 -2.73
C GLU A 271 13.69 32.01 -1.49
N ASN A 272 14.27 31.74 -0.32
CA ASN A 272 13.54 31.65 0.95
C ASN A 272 12.64 32.89 1.17
N ASP A 273 11.37 32.67 1.50
CA ASP A 273 10.30 33.66 1.65
C ASP A 273 9.97 34.49 0.38
N ARG A 274 10.49 34.13 -0.80
CA ARG A 274 10.17 34.80 -2.08
C ARG A 274 9.38 33.88 -3.00
N PHE A 275 8.06 34.03 -2.95
CA PHE A 275 7.15 33.21 -3.76
C PHE A 275 6.79 33.80 -5.14
N GLU A 276 6.70 32.92 -6.14
CA GLU A 276 6.27 33.20 -7.52
C GLU A 276 4.95 32.49 -7.87
N TRP A 277 3.83 33.20 -7.71
CA TRP A 277 2.48 32.60 -7.82
C TRP A 277 1.87 32.60 -9.23
N GLU A 278 2.21 33.59 -10.06
CA GLU A 278 1.43 33.97 -11.26
C GLU A 278 1.23 32.82 -12.26
N LYS A 279 2.25 31.97 -12.44
CA LYS A 279 2.18 30.81 -13.34
C LYS A 279 1.11 29.81 -12.89
N TYR A 280 1.08 29.52 -11.59
CA TYR A 280 0.23 28.50 -10.99
C TYR A 280 -1.20 29.02 -10.77
N ASP A 281 -1.35 30.29 -10.41
CA ASP A 281 -2.64 30.97 -10.36
C ASP A 281 -3.36 30.85 -11.72
N ARG A 282 -2.67 31.22 -12.82
CA ARG A 282 -3.22 31.12 -14.19
C ARG A 282 -3.55 29.68 -14.59
N LEU A 283 -2.71 28.72 -14.22
CA LEU A 283 -2.95 27.30 -14.49
C LEU A 283 -4.25 26.83 -13.83
N ILE A 284 -4.44 27.15 -12.55
CA ILE A 284 -5.64 26.75 -11.80
C ILE A 284 -6.89 27.44 -12.35
N GLU A 285 -6.82 28.73 -12.62
CA GLU A 285 -7.92 29.50 -13.19
C GLU A 285 -8.32 29.00 -14.59
N ASP A 286 -7.35 28.68 -15.44
CA ASP A 286 -7.61 28.10 -16.76
C ASP A 286 -8.26 26.71 -16.65
N ALA A 287 -7.75 25.85 -15.77
CA ALA A 287 -8.34 24.54 -15.53
C ALA A 287 -9.80 24.65 -15.03
N HIS A 288 -10.07 25.52 -14.06
CA HIS A 288 -11.41 25.74 -13.52
C HIS A 288 -12.38 26.33 -14.56
N ARG A 289 -11.93 27.26 -15.41
CA ARG A 289 -12.74 27.77 -16.53
C ARG A 289 -13.18 26.65 -17.47
N HIS A 290 -12.35 25.62 -17.63
CA HIS A 290 -12.66 24.43 -18.42
C HIS A 290 -13.27 23.29 -17.59
N GLY A 291 -13.67 23.52 -16.33
CA GLY A 291 -14.31 22.52 -15.46
C GLY A 291 -13.40 21.34 -15.08
N VAL A 292 -12.09 21.54 -15.10
CA VAL A 292 -11.07 20.55 -14.72
C VAL A 292 -10.47 20.94 -13.37
N GLN A 293 -10.28 19.95 -12.50
CA GLN A 293 -9.64 20.12 -11.20
C GLN A 293 -8.12 19.93 -11.32
N ILE A 294 -7.35 20.67 -10.53
CA ILE A 294 -5.90 20.49 -10.42
C ILE A 294 -5.58 19.64 -9.19
N LEU A 295 -4.78 18.60 -9.39
CA LEU A 295 -4.02 17.92 -8.34
C LEU A 295 -2.60 18.50 -8.33
N PRO A 296 -2.29 19.46 -7.44
CA PRO A 296 -0.95 19.97 -7.26
C PRO A 296 -0.07 18.92 -6.57
N ILE A 297 1.15 18.77 -7.08
CA ILE A 297 2.18 17.93 -6.45
C ILE A 297 3.13 18.84 -5.68
N LEU A 298 3.15 18.69 -4.37
CA LEU A 298 4.13 19.36 -3.52
C LEU A 298 5.44 18.59 -3.63
N ASP A 299 6.30 19.00 -4.57
CA ASP A 299 7.60 18.43 -4.89
C ASP A 299 8.57 19.57 -5.18
N TYR A 300 9.69 19.38 -5.86
CA TYR A 300 10.84 18.83 -5.16
C TYR A 300 11.54 19.94 -4.38
N THR A 301 12.38 19.57 -3.41
CA THR A 301 13.10 20.49 -2.53
C THR A 301 13.73 21.66 -3.27
N ALA A 302 13.52 22.88 -2.77
CA ALA A 302 14.13 24.06 -3.35
C ALA A 302 15.67 23.97 -3.26
N PRO A 303 16.43 24.43 -4.27
CA PRO A 303 17.89 24.33 -4.27
C PRO A 303 18.57 24.94 -3.03
N TRP A 304 18.01 26.01 -2.48
CA TRP A 304 18.50 26.67 -1.27
C TRP A 304 18.26 25.82 0.00
N ALA A 305 17.16 25.06 0.03
CA ALA A 305 16.74 24.21 1.15
C ALA A 305 17.28 22.77 1.07
N ALA A 306 17.81 22.34 -0.08
CA ALA A 306 18.25 20.97 -0.33
C ALA A 306 19.43 20.55 0.56
N SER A 307 19.35 19.35 1.18
CA SER A 307 20.41 18.77 2.01
C SER A 307 21.67 18.43 1.22
N LYS A 308 21.52 18.17 -0.07
CA LYS A 308 22.61 18.08 -1.05
C LYS A 308 22.50 19.29 -1.98
N GLU A 309 23.58 20.07 -2.07
CA GLU A 309 23.58 21.31 -2.85
C GLU A 309 23.23 21.04 -4.33
N GLY A 310 22.25 21.78 -4.86
CA GLY A 310 21.78 21.66 -6.24
C GLY A 310 20.93 20.41 -6.54
N ASP A 311 20.71 19.54 -5.56
CA ASP A 311 19.96 18.29 -5.71
C ASP A 311 18.53 18.45 -5.16
N GLY A 312 17.60 18.85 -6.04
CA GLY A 312 16.21 19.12 -5.68
C GLY A 312 15.47 17.88 -5.16
N VAL A 313 15.90 16.66 -5.49
CA VAL A 313 15.26 15.43 -5.03
C VAL A 313 15.86 14.90 -3.71
N SER A 314 16.80 15.63 -3.11
CA SER A 314 17.29 15.35 -1.76
C SER A 314 16.32 15.86 -0.68
N PRO A 315 16.36 15.31 0.54
CA PRO A 315 15.57 15.82 1.66
C PRO A 315 15.87 17.30 1.95
N PRO A 316 14.95 18.05 2.55
CA PRO A 316 15.26 19.37 3.07
C PRO A 316 16.31 19.32 4.19
N LYS A 317 17.17 20.33 4.26
CA LYS A 317 18.13 20.56 5.36
C LYS A 317 17.40 20.72 6.69
N ASN A 318 16.38 21.57 6.70
CA ASN A 318 15.52 21.82 7.84
C ASN A 318 14.08 21.46 7.46
N VAL A 319 13.44 20.63 8.28
CA VAL A 319 12.04 20.22 8.05
C VAL A 319 11.09 21.42 8.16
N THR A 320 11.44 22.42 8.96
CA THR A 320 10.65 23.65 9.13
C THR A 320 10.52 24.43 7.82
N ASP A 321 11.58 24.52 7.02
CA ASP A 321 11.53 25.22 5.73
C ASP A 321 10.53 24.53 4.77
N TRP A 322 10.47 23.20 4.82
CA TRP A 322 9.48 22.42 4.07
C TRP A 322 8.06 22.62 4.62
N GLU A 323 7.89 22.63 5.94
CA GLU A 323 6.60 22.92 6.58
C GLU A 323 6.09 24.32 6.21
N ASP A 324 6.97 25.32 6.21
CA ASP A 324 6.64 26.70 5.87
C ASP A 324 6.22 26.80 4.39
N PHE A 325 6.96 26.18 3.47
CA PHE A 325 6.55 26.09 2.06
C PHE A 325 5.15 25.48 1.91
N VAL A 326 4.91 24.32 2.53
CA VAL A 326 3.62 23.63 2.43
C VAL A 326 2.50 24.48 3.03
N GLU A 327 2.73 25.16 4.16
CA GLU A 327 1.73 26.05 4.77
C GLU A 327 1.37 27.21 3.84
N HIS A 328 2.35 27.88 3.20
CA HIS A 328 2.09 28.98 2.28
C HIS A 328 1.27 28.54 1.06
N VAL A 329 1.65 27.41 0.45
CA VAL A 329 0.95 26.87 -0.73
C VAL A 329 -0.47 26.45 -0.36
N VAL A 330 -0.66 25.77 0.77
CA VAL A 330 -1.98 25.32 1.24
C VAL A 330 -2.86 26.49 1.66
N ALA A 331 -2.33 27.44 2.43
CA ALA A 331 -3.07 28.62 2.87
C ALA A 331 -3.55 29.48 1.68
N ARG A 332 -2.77 29.56 0.60
CA ARG A 332 -3.18 30.23 -0.64
C ARG A 332 -4.22 29.43 -1.40
N TYR A 333 -3.87 28.21 -1.81
CA TYR A 333 -4.64 27.51 -2.84
C TYR A 333 -5.86 26.75 -2.29
N SER A 334 -5.95 26.49 -0.98
CA SER A 334 -7.17 25.94 -0.38
C SER A 334 -8.33 26.96 -0.32
N GLN A 335 -8.03 28.26 -0.44
CA GLN A 335 -9.01 29.34 -0.31
C GLN A 335 -9.55 29.78 -1.68
N PRO A 336 -10.75 30.41 -1.71
CA PRO A 336 -11.23 31.08 -2.91
C PRO A 336 -10.21 32.13 -3.43
N PRO A 337 -10.06 32.29 -4.75
CA PRO A 337 -10.86 31.67 -5.82
C PRO A 337 -10.38 30.27 -6.24
N PHE A 338 -9.24 29.79 -5.72
CA PHE A 338 -8.63 28.52 -6.15
C PHE A 338 -9.35 27.30 -5.57
N SER A 339 -9.62 27.29 -4.26
CA SER A 339 -10.40 26.22 -3.60
C SER A 339 -9.93 24.80 -3.88
N LEU A 340 -8.61 24.59 -4.03
CA LEU A 340 -8.01 23.28 -4.20
C LEU A 340 -8.22 22.45 -2.93
N ARG A 341 -8.71 21.22 -3.12
CA ARG A 341 -9.05 20.33 -2.01
C ARG A 341 -8.02 19.21 -1.79
N TYR A 342 -7.41 18.72 -2.86
CA TYR A 342 -6.50 17.59 -2.83
C TYR A 342 -5.10 18.09 -3.11
N PHE A 343 -4.11 17.58 -2.37
CA PHE A 343 -2.70 17.85 -2.60
C PHE A 343 -1.96 16.52 -2.57
N GLN A 344 -1.12 16.30 -3.57
CA GLN A 344 -0.20 15.18 -3.60
C GLN A 344 1.11 15.59 -2.92
N VAL A 345 1.64 14.72 -2.07
CA VAL A 345 2.91 14.98 -1.40
C VAL A 345 4.00 14.16 -2.05
N TRP A 346 4.88 14.84 -2.80
CA TRP A 346 6.00 14.30 -3.57
C TRP A 346 5.62 13.48 -4.81
N ASN A 347 6.64 13.06 -5.57
CA ASN A 347 6.54 12.17 -6.72
C ASN A 347 7.52 10.99 -6.58
N GLU A 348 7.01 9.76 -6.64
CA GLU A 348 7.77 8.51 -6.58
C GLU A 348 8.80 8.43 -5.42
N PRO A 349 8.39 8.65 -4.15
CA PRO A 349 9.30 8.82 -3.03
C PRO A 349 9.94 7.50 -2.54
N THR A 350 10.88 6.94 -3.30
CA THR A 350 11.71 5.81 -2.85
C THR A 350 13.14 5.93 -3.36
N VAL A 351 14.10 5.49 -2.53
CA VAL A 351 15.54 5.41 -2.83
C VAL A 351 15.86 4.48 -4.02
N LYS A 352 14.89 3.69 -4.48
CA LYS A 352 15.03 2.85 -5.69
C LYS A 352 14.81 3.61 -6.99
N THR A 353 14.36 4.87 -6.92
CA THR A 353 14.18 5.75 -8.08
C THR A 353 15.19 6.89 -8.09
N GLY A 354 15.17 7.70 -9.15
CA GLY A 354 15.88 8.99 -9.21
C GLY A 354 15.08 10.17 -8.63
N PHE A 355 13.95 9.93 -7.96
CA PHE A 355 13.08 10.98 -7.43
C PHE A 355 13.16 11.14 -5.91
N TRP A 356 14.01 10.36 -5.23
CA TRP A 356 14.31 10.53 -3.81
C TRP A 356 15.76 10.16 -3.51
N HIS A 357 16.55 11.14 -3.07
CA HIS A 357 17.97 10.98 -2.72
C HIS A 357 18.24 11.02 -1.21
N GLY A 358 17.23 10.70 -0.38
CA GLY A 358 17.41 10.51 1.05
C GLY A 358 18.25 9.27 1.40
N GLU A 359 18.65 9.16 2.66
CA GLU A 359 19.38 8.00 3.18
C GLU A 359 18.52 6.73 3.21
N SER A 360 17.20 6.90 3.33
CA SER A 360 16.23 5.80 3.37
C SER A 360 14.82 6.27 2.97
N ASP A 361 13.93 5.31 2.74
CA ASP A 361 12.50 5.59 2.53
C ASP A 361 11.84 6.05 3.83
N ASP A 362 12.37 5.71 5.01
CA ASP A 362 11.87 6.22 6.30
C ASP A 362 12.07 7.72 6.44
N GLU A 363 13.22 8.22 5.98
CA GLU A 363 13.53 9.65 6.03
C GLU A 363 12.50 10.48 5.24
N PHE A 364 11.96 9.94 4.15
CA PHE A 364 10.89 10.60 3.40
C PHE A 364 9.65 10.80 4.27
N PHE A 365 9.24 9.76 5.01
CA PHE A 365 8.07 9.86 5.88
C PHE A 365 8.28 10.89 7.01
N GLU A 366 9.46 10.87 7.61
CA GLU A 366 9.81 11.72 8.75
C GLU A 366 9.99 13.19 8.37
N LYS A 367 10.67 13.47 7.25
CA LYS A 367 11.07 14.83 6.86
C LYS A 367 10.14 15.50 5.86
N VAL A 368 9.37 14.74 5.08
CA VAL A 368 8.57 15.28 3.97
C VAL A 368 7.09 14.91 4.14
N TYR A 369 6.75 13.62 4.14
CA TYR A 369 5.36 13.18 4.04
C TYR A 369 4.51 13.55 5.27
N LEU A 370 4.90 13.12 6.47
CA LEU A 370 4.11 13.35 7.67
C LEU A 370 4.00 14.84 8.05
N PRO A 371 5.06 15.66 7.96
CA PRO A 371 4.95 17.11 8.13
C PRO A 371 3.90 17.74 7.19
N ALA A 372 3.99 17.48 5.89
CA ALA A 372 3.04 18.02 4.91
C ALA A 372 1.61 17.49 5.12
N ALA A 373 1.46 16.19 5.38
CA ALA A 373 0.14 15.59 5.58
C ALA A 373 -0.59 16.18 6.79
N LYS A 374 0.12 16.44 7.90
CA LYS A 374 -0.46 17.11 9.08
C LYS A 374 -0.93 18.53 8.77
N ILE A 375 -0.15 19.28 7.99
CA ILE A 375 -0.49 20.63 7.53
C ILE A 375 -1.75 20.62 6.68
N LEU A 376 -1.83 19.67 5.74
CA LEU A 376 -3.00 19.50 4.89
C LEU A 376 -4.26 19.18 5.72
N LYS A 377 -4.16 18.25 6.69
CA LYS A 377 -5.32 17.90 7.54
C LYS A 377 -5.79 19.06 8.44
N ARG A 378 -4.88 19.87 9.00
CA ARG A 378 -5.29 21.04 9.81
C ARG A 378 -6.00 22.13 9.00
N ASN A 379 -5.74 22.19 7.70
CA ASN A 379 -6.35 23.12 6.75
C ASN A 379 -7.57 22.52 6.00
N ASP A 380 -8.15 21.41 6.49
CA ASP A 380 -9.32 20.71 5.88
C ASP A 380 -9.08 20.22 4.43
N CYS A 381 -7.81 20.05 4.03
CA CYS A 381 -7.43 19.48 2.76
C CYS A 381 -7.40 17.93 2.81
N GLN A 382 -7.38 17.32 1.64
CA GLN A 382 -7.26 15.88 1.44
C GLN A 382 -5.83 15.54 0.99
N VAL A 383 -5.26 14.51 1.60
CA VAL A 383 -3.88 14.08 1.34
C VAL A 383 -3.86 12.94 0.33
N VAL A 384 -3.17 13.15 -0.78
CA VAL A 384 -2.85 12.12 -1.78
C VAL A 384 -1.40 11.70 -1.60
N PHE A 385 -1.14 10.39 -1.52
CA PHE A 385 0.24 9.88 -1.45
C PHE A 385 1.03 10.22 -2.74
N GLY A 386 2.35 10.30 -2.66
CA GLY A 386 3.23 10.75 -3.75
C GLY A 386 3.39 9.80 -4.95
N GLY A 387 2.44 8.90 -5.20
CA GLY A 387 2.53 7.95 -6.30
C GLY A 387 3.65 6.92 -6.10
N TRP A 388 3.40 5.86 -5.33
CA TRP A 388 4.40 4.83 -5.12
C TRP A 388 4.74 4.11 -6.45
N PRO A 389 6.01 4.04 -6.87
CA PRO A 389 6.37 3.52 -8.20
C PRO A 389 6.47 2.00 -8.24
N CYS A 390 6.17 1.41 -9.40
CA CYS A 390 6.29 -0.04 -9.62
C CYS A 390 7.73 -0.57 -9.65
N SER A 391 8.73 0.31 -9.53
CA SER A 391 10.13 -0.07 -9.28
C SER A 391 10.35 -0.63 -7.87
N ASP A 392 9.37 -0.45 -6.97
CA ASP A 392 9.30 -1.11 -5.68
C ASP A 392 7.98 -1.87 -5.50
N SER A 393 7.87 -2.72 -4.47
CA SER A 393 6.69 -3.55 -4.25
C SER A 393 5.57 -2.80 -3.51
N ILE A 394 4.33 -3.22 -3.75
CA ILE A 394 3.17 -2.78 -2.96
C ILE A 394 3.33 -3.19 -1.49
N GLU A 395 3.96 -4.35 -1.22
CA GLU A 395 4.23 -4.79 0.14
C GLU A 395 5.13 -3.79 0.88
N HIS A 396 6.21 -3.31 0.26
CA HIS A 396 7.10 -2.33 0.88
C HIS A 396 6.39 -0.99 1.12
N PHE A 397 5.58 -0.52 0.15
CA PHE A 397 4.73 0.65 0.34
C PHE A 397 3.82 0.50 1.56
N CYS A 398 3.15 -0.65 1.67
CA CYS A 398 2.26 -0.93 2.77
C CYS A 398 3.00 -1.03 4.11
N GLU A 399 4.20 -1.62 4.13
CA GLU A 399 5.06 -1.69 5.31
C GLU A 399 5.43 -0.30 5.82
N LEU A 400 5.82 0.62 4.92
CA LEU A 400 6.14 2.00 5.28
C LEU A 400 4.90 2.76 5.79
N LEU A 401 3.76 2.65 5.10
CA LEU A 401 2.50 3.26 5.54
C LEU A 401 2.09 2.80 6.94
N ASP A 402 2.19 1.50 7.22
CA ASP A 402 1.82 0.95 8.54
C ASP A 402 2.88 1.27 9.61
N LYS A 403 4.19 1.19 9.28
CA LYS A 403 5.30 1.50 10.19
C LYS A 403 5.23 2.92 10.73
N HIS A 404 4.92 3.88 9.86
CA HIS A 404 4.82 5.30 10.20
C HIS A 404 3.42 5.73 10.64
N GLU A 405 2.46 4.79 10.70
CA GLU A 405 1.02 5.08 10.83
C GLU A 405 0.54 6.17 9.85
N ALA A 406 1.19 6.28 8.70
CA ALA A 406 0.97 7.34 7.73
C ALA A 406 -0.43 7.24 7.08
N TRP A 407 -1.00 6.03 6.98
CA TRP A 407 -2.37 5.81 6.53
C TRP A 407 -3.42 6.61 7.32
N ARG A 408 -3.13 7.03 8.57
CA ARG A 408 -4.04 7.89 9.36
C ARG A 408 -4.16 9.31 8.80
N TRP A 409 -3.15 9.73 8.06
CA TRP A 409 -3.03 11.05 7.44
C TRP A 409 -3.27 11.00 5.94
N THR A 410 -3.23 9.82 5.33
CA THR A 410 -3.48 9.59 3.89
C THR A 410 -4.98 9.42 3.61
N ASP A 411 -5.59 10.33 2.86
CA ASP A 411 -6.96 10.14 2.40
C ASP A 411 -7.01 9.25 1.16
N ILE A 412 -6.09 9.44 0.23
CA ILE A 412 -6.01 8.73 -1.05
C ILE A 412 -4.65 8.04 -1.18
N LEU A 413 -4.68 6.72 -1.35
CA LEU A 413 -3.51 5.94 -1.74
C LEU A 413 -3.22 6.18 -3.20
N ASP A 414 -1.95 6.26 -3.57
CA ASP A 414 -1.57 6.50 -4.95
C ASP A 414 -0.33 5.70 -5.33
N VAL A 415 -0.34 5.18 -6.56
CA VAL A 415 0.66 4.28 -7.12
C VAL A 415 0.91 4.63 -8.57
N HIS A 416 2.10 4.35 -9.11
CA HIS A 416 2.46 4.64 -10.49
C HIS A 416 2.82 3.38 -11.26
N TYR A 417 2.22 3.27 -12.45
CA TYR A 417 2.50 2.23 -13.44
C TYR A 417 2.38 0.77 -12.97
N PHE A 418 1.75 0.50 -11.84
CA PHE A 418 1.48 -0.88 -11.42
C PHE A 418 0.42 -1.54 -12.30
N GLU A 419 0.54 -2.85 -12.51
CA GLU A 419 -0.60 -3.68 -12.92
C GLU A 419 -1.79 -3.44 -11.98
N LEU A 420 -3.01 -3.43 -12.52
CA LEU A 420 -4.21 -3.10 -11.75
C LEU A 420 -4.51 -4.08 -10.61
N SER A 421 -3.89 -5.25 -10.60
CA SER A 421 -3.93 -6.19 -9.46
C SER A 421 -3.45 -5.53 -8.15
N ALA A 422 -2.57 -4.52 -8.21
CA ALA A 422 -2.16 -3.72 -7.06
C ALA A 422 -3.33 -3.01 -6.37
N TRP A 423 -4.36 -2.59 -7.12
CA TRP A 423 -5.53 -1.93 -6.55
C TRP A 423 -6.32 -2.85 -5.64
N GLN A 424 -6.39 -4.15 -5.94
CA GLN A 424 -7.05 -5.13 -5.07
C GLN A 424 -6.35 -5.22 -3.72
N ALA A 425 -5.01 -5.31 -3.71
CA ALA A 425 -4.22 -5.39 -2.48
C ALA A 425 -4.39 -4.14 -1.60
N LEU A 426 -4.33 -2.95 -2.21
CA LEU A 426 -4.54 -1.68 -1.50
C LEU A 426 -5.99 -1.55 -0.99
N TYR A 427 -6.97 -1.98 -1.79
CA TYR A 427 -8.37 -1.94 -1.43
C TYR A 427 -8.65 -2.81 -0.21
N ASP A 428 -8.21 -4.06 -0.22
CA ASP A 428 -8.46 -4.99 0.89
C ASP A 428 -7.77 -4.56 2.19
N ARG A 429 -6.56 -3.98 2.10
CA ARG A 429 -5.79 -3.58 3.28
C ARG A 429 -6.22 -2.24 3.89
N TYR A 430 -6.64 -1.28 3.07
CA TYR A 430 -6.85 0.10 3.52
C TYR A 430 -8.22 0.69 3.19
N VAL A 431 -8.76 0.48 2.00
CA VAL A 431 -10.03 1.12 1.61
C VAL A 431 -11.23 0.38 2.19
N LYS A 432 -11.31 -0.93 2.00
CA LYS A 432 -12.39 -1.78 2.50
C LYS A 432 -12.56 -1.70 4.04
N PRO A 433 -11.47 -1.66 4.85
CA PRO A 433 -11.59 -1.46 6.30
C PRO A 433 -11.86 0.00 6.72
N GLY A 434 -11.87 0.95 5.77
CA GLY A 434 -12.11 2.37 6.04
C GLY A 434 -10.91 3.15 6.58
N LYS A 435 -9.67 2.65 6.41
CA LYS A 435 -8.45 3.36 6.79
C LYS A 435 -8.15 4.52 5.83
N CYS A 436 -8.24 4.26 4.54
CA CYS A 436 -8.09 5.25 3.48
C CYS A 436 -9.40 5.35 2.69
N ARG A 437 -9.62 6.46 2.01
CA ARG A 437 -10.86 6.73 1.30
C ARG A 437 -10.84 6.18 -0.12
N GLY A 438 -9.69 6.17 -0.79
CA GLY A 438 -9.63 5.84 -2.21
C GLY A 438 -8.26 5.39 -2.70
N ILE A 439 -8.22 4.98 -3.97
CA ILE A 439 -7.00 4.56 -4.69
C ILE A 439 -6.95 5.33 -6.01
N TRP A 440 -5.90 6.12 -6.20
CA TRP A 440 -5.58 6.71 -7.47
C TRP A 440 -4.36 5.99 -8.06
N GLN A 441 -4.22 6.09 -9.37
CA GLN A 441 -2.95 5.82 -10.03
C GLN A 441 -2.66 7.03 -10.91
N THR A 442 -1.90 7.96 -10.34
CA THR A 442 -1.69 9.29 -10.92
C THR A 442 -0.65 9.34 -12.04
N GLU A 443 -0.04 8.20 -12.34
CA GLU A 443 0.64 7.93 -13.60
C GLU A 443 0.40 6.48 -14.07
N ILE A 444 -0.10 6.34 -15.30
CA ILE A 444 -0.09 5.11 -16.09
C ILE A 444 0.19 5.46 -17.56
N GLY A 445 0.73 4.51 -18.33
CA GLY A 445 0.98 4.67 -19.76
C GLY A 445 2.46 4.81 -20.10
N TYR A 446 2.81 5.85 -20.86
CA TYR A 446 4.18 6.11 -21.34
C TYR A 446 4.81 5.01 -22.23
N HIS A 447 4.04 4.43 -23.16
CA HIS A 447 4.56 3.46 -24.13
C HIS A 447 3.79 3.55 -25.47
N PRO A 448 4.29 2.96 -26.58
CA PRO A 448 3.78 3.23 -27.92
C PRO A 448 2.58 2.35 -28.34
N PHE A 449 1.88 1.74 -27.39
CA PHE A 449 0.93 0.65 -27.68
C PHE A 449 -0.52 1.06 -27.35
N PRO A 450 -1.29 1.59 -28.32
CA PRO A 450 -2.57 2.24 -28.05
C PRO A 450 -3.66 1.31 -27.50
N GLY A 451 -3.55 -0.01 -27.71
CA GLY A 451 -4.47 -1.00 -27.16
C GLY A 451 -4.45 -1.11 -25.63
N TYR A 452 -3.38 -0.63 -24.98
CA TYR A 452 -3.26 -0.68 -23.52
C TYR A 452 -4.26 0.25 -22.81
N LEU A 453 -4.41 1.48 -23.29
CA LEU A 453 -5.26 2.50 -22.66
C LEU A 453 -6.68 2.02 -22.38
N PRO A 454 -7.46 1.53 -23.37
CA PRO A 454 -8.81 1.08 -23.08
C PRO A 454 -8.82 -0.16 -22.19
N ASN A 455 -7.84 -1.07 -22.31
CA ASN A 455 -7.76 -2.27 -21.47
C ASN A 455 -7.62 -1.92 -19.99
N CYS A 456 -6.66 -1.07 -19.62
CA CYS A 456 -6.46 -0.69 -18.22
C CYS A 456 -7.61 0.20 -17.70
N TYR A 457 -8.09 1.16 -18.50
CA TYR A 457 -9.16 2.07 -18.07
C TYR A 457 -10.46 1.33 -17.77
N LEU A 458 -10.87 0.40 -18.64
CA LEU A 458 -12.12 -0.35 -18.46
C LEU A 458 -12.07 -1.26 -17.23
N ARG A 459 -10.95 -1.93 -16.99
CA ARG A 459 -10.77 -2.80 -15.81
C ARG A 459 -10.80 -2.01 -14.51
N ALA A 460 -10.05 -0.91 -14.44
CA ALA A 460 -9.99 -0.06 -13.26
C ALA A 460 -11.34 0.61 -12.97
N LEU A 461 -12.03 1.11 -14.00
CA LEU A 461 -13.37 1.69 -13.88
C LEU A 461 -14.38 0.65 -13.38
N HIS A 462 -14.42 -0.54 -14.01
CA HIS A 462 -15.33 -1.61 -13.58
C HIS A 462 -15.02 -2.08 -12.16
N PHE A 463 -13.74 -2.15 -11.78
CA PHE A 463 -13.31 -2.45 -10.42
C PHE A 463 -13.86 -1.44 -9.41
N GLY A 464 -13.71 -0.14 -9.67
CA GLY A 464 -14.26 0.90 -8.80
C GLY A 464 -15.78 0.77 -8.64
N LEU A 465 -16.49 0.61 -9.77
CA LEU A 465 -17.96 0.49 -9.78
C LEU A 465 -18.46 -0.74 -8.99
N ARG A 466 -17.75 -1.87 -9.05
CA ARG A 466 -18.15 -3.10 -8.31
C ARG A 466 -17.72 -3.12 -6.84
N THR A 467 -16.77 -2.28 -6.43
CA THR A 467 -16.19 -2.29 -5.06
C THR A 467 -16.78 -1.23 -4.14
N GLY A 468 -17.91 -0.61 -4.52
CA GLY A 468 -18.61 0.33 -3.65
C GLY A 468 -18.05 1.75 -3.73
N TRP A 469 -17.95 2.28 -4.95
CA TRP A 469 -17.66 3.69 -5.22
C TRP A 469 -18.72 4.60 -4.58
N ASN A 470 -18.41 5.12 -3.39
CA ASN A 470 -19.36 5.77 -2.49
C ASN A 470 -19.13 7.28 -2.33
N PHE A 471 -18.07 7.83 -2.94
CA PHE A 471 -17.92 9.26 -3.18
C PHE A 471 -17.18 9.55 -4.49
N ARG A 472 -17.43 10.74 -5.05
CA ARG A 472 -16.95 11.17 -6.37
C ARG A 472 -15.49 10.83 -6.67
N ASP A 473 -14.59 11.14 -5.74
CA ASP A 473 -13.15 11.10 -5.96
C ASP A 473 -12.46 9.84 -5.38
N GLN A 474 -13.21 8.74 -5.24
CA GLN A 474 -12.69 7.49 -4.64
C GLN A 474 -11.66 6.79 -5.51
N TYR A 475 -11.86 6.79 -6.83
CA TYR A 475 -10.95 6.14 -7.77
C TYR A 475 -10.61 7.10 -8.90
N LYS A 476 -9.34 7.15 -9.30
CA LYS A 476 -8.89 7.93 -10.45
C LYS A 476 -7.73 7.26 -11.15
N LEU A 477 -7.64 7.50 -12.46
CA LEU A 477 -6.54 7.03 -13.29
C LEU A 477 -6.06 8.18 -14.18
N PHE A 478 -4.75 8.42 -14.19
CA PHE A 478 -4.16 9.55 -14.91
C PHE A 478 -3.18 9.05 -15.97
N TRP A 479 -3.42 9.44 -17.24
CA TRP A 479 -2.47 9.14 -18.30
C TRP A 479 -1.23 10.03 -18.24
N TYR A 480 -0.04 9.43 -18.20
CA TYR A 480 1.21 10.13 -18.43
C TYR A 480 1.64 9.97 -19.91
N ALA A 481 1.61 11.02 -20.74
CA ALA A 481 1.22 12.40 -20.48
C ALA A 481 0.18 12.92 -21.48
N PHE A 482 -0.42 14.08 -21.20
CA PHE A 482 -1.41 14.66 -22.09
C PHE A 482 -0.82 15.06 -23.45
N TRP A 483 0.41 15.58 -23.48
CA TRP A 483 1.07 16.03 -24.70
C TRP A 483 2.54 15.62 -24.75
N GLY A 484 3.04 15.38 -25.96
CA GLY A 484 4.46 15.15 -26.24
C GLY A 484 4.84 15.58 -27.64
N ALA A 485 6.12 15.94 -27.81
CA ALA A 485 6.74 16.23 -29.10
C ALA A 485 7.72 15.12 -29.49
N GLY A 486 8.07 15.07 -30.78
CA GLY A 486 9.11 14.18 -31.27
C GLY A 486 8.85 12.68 -30.96
N PRO A 487 9.87 11.91 -30.54
CA PRO A 487 9.75 10.46 -30.31
C PRO A 487 8.74 10.05 -29.22
N ASP A 488 8.36 10.96 -28.32
CA ASP A 488 7.43 10.67 -27.22
C ASP A 488 5.98 10.95 -27.59
N ALA A 489 5.73 11.70 -28.67
CA ALA A 489 4.39 12.00 -29.15
C ALA A 489 3.45 10.78 -29.30
N PRO A 490 3.92 9.59 -29.75
CA PRO A 490 3.07 8.40 -29.83
C PRO A 490 2.57 7.88 -28.47
N LYS A 491 3.25 8.22 -27.36
CA LYS A 491 2.94 7.75 -25.99
C LYS A 491 1.93 8.66 -25.28
N CYS A 492 1.78 9.90 -25.74
CA CYS A 492 0.92 10.91 -25.12
C CYS A 492 -0.52 10.83 -25.64
N LEU A 493 -1.46 11.56 -25.05
CA LEU A 493 -2.84 11.67 -25.58
C LEU A 493 -2.95 12.59 -26.80
N THR A 494 -2.02 13.54 -26.92
CA THR A 494 -1.96 14.49 -28.02
C THR A 494 -0.54 14.63 -28.54
N SER A 495 -0.44 15.04 -29.80
CA SER A 495 0.82 15.31 -30.50
C SER A 495 0.72 16.60 -31.30
N ASN A 496 1.85 17.06 -31.83
CA ASN A 496 1.85 18.15 -32.81
C ASN A 496 1.33 17.64 -34.16
N GLY A 497 0.34 18.34 -34.71
CA GLY A 497 -0.15 18.17 -36.06
C GLY A 497 0.74 18.89 -37.08
N PRO A 498 0.45 18.74 -38.38
CA PRO A 498 1.26 19.30 -39.47
C PRO A 498 1.47 20.82 -39.37
N ASP A 499 0.45 21.54 -38.91
CA ASP A 499 0.44 23.01 -38.83
C ASP A 499 0.79 23.52 -37.41
N GLY A 500 1.39 22.69 -36.57
CA GLY A 500 1.71 23.01 -35.17
C GLY A 500 0.51 22.96 -34.21
N GLN A 501 -0.70 22.72 -34.72
CA GLN A 501 -1.91 22.51 -33.93
C GLN A 501 -1.85 21.19 -33.14
N ARG A 502 -2.45 21.16 -31.94
CA ARG A 502 -2.52 19.94 -31.12
C ARG A 502 -3.56 18.98 -31.70
N VAL A 503 -3.15 17.76 -32.04
CA VAL A 503 -4.03 16.71 -32.58
C VAL A 503 -4.04 15.48 -31.68
N PRO A 504 -5.13 14.68 -31.66
CA PRO A 504 -5.16 13.43 -30.91
C PRO A 504 -4.13 12.43 -31.45
N SER A 505 -3.32 11.85 -30.56
CA SER A 505 -2.49 10.68 -30.88
C SER A 505 -3.37 9.44 -31.04
N GLU A 506 -2.77 8.27 -31.35
CA GLU A 506 -3.52 7.02 -31.34
C GLU A 506 -4.14 6.70 -29.97
N HIS A 507 -3.44 6.96 -28.86
CA HIS A 507 -3.97 6.83 -27.49
C HIS A 507 -5.11 7.83 -27.25
N GLY A 508 -4.93 9.09 -27.66
CA GLY A 508 -5.97 10.11 -27.58
C GLY A 508 -7.23 9.70 -28.34
N LYS A 509 -7.10 9.10 -29.52
CA LYS A 509 -8.25 8.56 -30.28
C LYS A 509 -8.98 7.46 -29.51
N ARG A 510 -8.27 6.54 -28.83
CA ARG A 510 -8.89 5.50 -27.99
C ARG A 510 -9.65 6.13 -26.82
N LEU A 511 -9.06 7.15 -26.17
CA LEU A 511 -9.71 7.86 -25.08
C LEU A 511 -10.97 8.62 -25.54
N LEU A 512 -10.95 9.22 -26.74
CA LEU A 512 -12.12 9.84 -27.34
C LEU A 512 -13.25 8.83 -27.60
N VAL A 513 -12.92 7.64 -28.08
CA VAL A 513 -13.90 6.54 -28.24
C VAL A 513 -14.44 6.09 -26.89
N LEU A 514 -13.57 5.93 -25.89
CA LEU A 514 -14.00 5.58 -24.53
C LEU A 514 -14.97 6.61 -23.96
N ASN A 515 -14.68 7.91 -24.11
CA ASN A 515 -15.57 8.99 -23.68
C ASN A 515 -16.89 9.01 -24.46
N GLN A 516 -16.86 8.71 -25.76
CA GLN A 516 -18.09 8.57 -26.55
C GLN A 516 -18.99 7.44 -26.03
N VAL A 517 -18.39 6.31 -25.65
CA VAL A 517 -19.12 5.11 -25.21
C VAL A 517 -19.59 5.22 -23.76
N LEU A 518 -18.75 5.72 -22.84
CA LEU A 518 -18.98 5.71 -21.40
C LEU A 518 -19.21 7.10 -20.77
N GLY A 519 -18.99 8.19 -21.51
CA GLY A 519 -19.20 9.55 -21.01
C GLY A 519 -20.66 10.02 -21.15
N GLY A 520 -20.98 11.16 -20.52
CA GLY A 520 -22.28 11.83 -20.68
C GLY A 520 -23.43 11.29 -19.82
N GLY A 521 -23.12 10.54 -18.77
CA GLY A 521 -24.10 10.11 -17.77
C GLY A 521 -23.45 9.39 -16.59
N ALA A 522 -24.25 9.22 -15.54
CA ALA A 522 -23.92 8.42 -14.36
C ALA A 522 -23.53 6.98 -14.73
N LEU A 523 -22.44 6.48 -14.16
CA LEU A 523 -21.91 5.14 -14.41
C LEU A 523 -22.29 4.16 -13.31
N ALA A 524 -22.72 2.97 -13.70
CA ALA A 524 -22.89 1.83 -12.80
C ALA A 524 -22.34 0.56 -13.44
N ALA A 525 -21.86 -0.37 -12.61
CA ALA A 525 -21.53 -1.71 -13.09
C ALA A 525 -22.84 -2.42 -13.51
N PHE A 526 -22.79 -3.12 -14.63
CA PHE A 526 -23.90 -3.94 -15.11
C PHE A 526 -23.48 -5.40 -15.13
N SER A 527 -24.31 -6.28 -14.57
CA SER A 527 -24.02 -7.71 -14.43
C SER A 527 -25.15 -8.63 -14.88
N ASP A 528 -26.27 -8.09 -15.36
CA ASP A 528 -27.43 -8.90 -15.79
C ASP A 528 -27.26 -9.35 -17.25
N PHE A 529 -26.15 -10.05 -17.50
CA PHE A 529 -25.81 -10.63 -18.80
C PHE A 529 -24.98 -11.89 -18.68
N ALA A 530 -25.02 -12.71 -19.72
CA ALA A 530 -24.14 -13.85 -19.93
C ALA A 530 -23.37 -13.70 -21.24
N ALA A 531 -22.16 -14.27 -21.27
CA ALA A 531 -21.33 -14.37 -22.48
C ALA A 531 -20.99 -15.84 -22.74
N GLU A 532 -21.01 -16.24 -24.01
CA GLU A 532 -20.52 -17.55 -24.48
C GLU A 532 -19.39 -17.32 -25.50
N PRO A 533 -18.15 -17.74 -25.21
CA PRO A 533 -17.68 -18.39 -23.98
C PRO A 533 -17.78 -17.47 -22.75
N ALA A 534 -17.83 -18.08 -21.56
CA ALA A 534 -17.85 -17.35 -20.30
C ALA A 534 -16.46 -16.72 -20.02
N LEU A 535 -16.43 -15.41 -19.83
CA LEU A 535 -15.21 -14.62 -19.64
C LEU A 535 -15.36 -13.73 -18.40
N PRO A 536 -14.81 -14.12 -17.24
CA PRO A 536 -15.04 -13.42 -15.98
C PRO A 536 -14.31 -12.06 -15.94
N PRO A 537 -14.84 -11.06 -15.19
CA PRO A 537 -14.12 -9.83 -14.87
C PRO A 537 -12.76 -10.11 -14.23
N ALA A 538 -11.68 -9.56 -14.77
CA ALA A 538 -10.34 -9.70 -14.23
C ALA A 538 -9.61 -8.36 -14.17
N LEU A 539 -8.72 -8.19 -13.18
CA LEU A 539 -7.82 -7.04 -13.11
C LEU A 539 -6.51 -7.28 -13.87
N GLN A 540 -6.11 -8.55 -14.01
CA GLN A 540 -4.98 -8.97 -14.83
C GLN A 540 -5.25 -8.60 -16.29
N GLU A 541 -4.38 -7.77 -16.86
CA GLU A 541 -4.62 -7.08 -18.12
C GLU A 541 -4.56 -8.01 -19.33
N GLU A 542 -3.85 -9.13 -19.18
CA GLU A 542 -3.70 -10.22 -20.15
C GLU A 542 -4.89 -11.19 -20.16
N VAL A 543 -5.70 -11.23 -19.10
CA VAL A 543 -6.78 -12.21 -18.97
C VAL A 543 -7.99 -11.77 -19.80
N PRO A 544 -8.47 -12.57 -20.77
CA PRO A 544 -9.64 -12.21 -21.56
C PRO A 544 -10.86 -12.04 -20.65
N THR A 545 -11.60 -10.95 -20.84
CA THR A 545 -12.66 -10.53 -19.93
C THR A 545 -13.80 -9.81 -20.64
N VAL A 546 -14.98 -9.87 -20.02
CA VAL A 546 -16.16 -9.11 -20.43
C VAL A 546 -16.66 -8.29 -19.26
N LEU A 547 -16.87 -6.99 -19.49
CA LEU A 547 -17.23 -6.01 -18.47
C LEU A 547 -18.50 -5.28 -18.88
N GLY A 548 -19.48 -5.19 -17.98
CA GLY A 548 -20.75 -4.50 -18.24
C GLY A 548 -20.84 -3.15 -17.54
N PHE A 549 -21.40 -2.16 -18.23
CA PHE A 549 -21.62 -0.81 -17.71
C PHE A 549 -23.01 -0.30 -18.09
N HIS A 550 -23.63 0.45 -17.18
CA HIS A 550 -24.73 1.37 -17.51
C HIS A 550 -24.21 2.80 -17.58
N VAL A 551 -24.73 3.58 -18.53
CA VAL A 551 -24.43 5.00 -18.72
C VAL A 551 -25.75 5.77 -18.73
N GLY A 552 -26.11 6.32 -17.57
CA GLY A 552 -27.45 6.85 -17.28
C GLY A 552 -28.55 5.82 -17.56
N ASP A 553 -29.74 6.29 -17.91
CA ASP A 553 -30.90 5.42 -18.19
C ASP A 553 -31.02 5.00 -19.66
N ARG A 554 -30.01 5.31 -20.48
CA ARG A 554 -30.12 5.25 -21.94
C ARG A 554 -29.25 4.20 -22.59
N ARG A 555 -28.12 3.84 -21.97
CA ARG A 555 -27.13 2.99 -22.65
C ARG A 555 -26.62 1.90 -21.72
N THR A 556 -26.56 0.70 -22.27
CA THR A 556 -25.83 -0.42 -21.68
C THR A 556 -24.65 -0.73 -22.58
N VAL A 557 -23.47 -0.88 -22.00
CA VAL A 557 -22.22 -1.14 -22.73
C VAL A 557 -21.62 -2.43 -22.21
N ILE A 558 -21.37 -3.36 -23.12
CA ILE A 558 -20.57 -4.56 -22.84
C ILE A 558 -19.21 -4.37 -23.51
N ALA A 559 -18.16 -4.21 -22.71
CA ALA A 559 -16.80 -4.16 -23.18
C ALA A 559 -16.20 -5.57 -23.26
N LEU A 560 -15.61 -5.89 -24.41
CA LEU A 560 -14.90 -7.14 -24.67
C LEU A 560 -13.40 -6.83 -24.71
N LEU A 561 -12.64 -7.43 -23.79
CA LEU A 561 -11.17 -7.34 -23.75
C LEU A 561 -10.62 -8.75 -23.99
N LEU A 562 -10.15 -9.03 -25.19
CA LEU A 562 -9.86 -10.39 -25.63
C LEU A 562 -8.39 -10.54 -25.99
N ASP A 563 -7.84 -11.72 -25.78
CA ASP A 563 -6.52 -12.08 -26.30
C ASP A 563 -6.61 -12.72 -27.69
N ALA A 564 -5.45 -12.93 -28.33
CA ALA A 564 -5.38 -13.55 -29.64
C ALA A 564 -5.93 -14.99 -29.65
N ALA A 565 -5.67 -15.77 -28.60
CA ALA A 565 -6.09 -17.16 -28.49
C ALA A 565 -7.61 -17.30 -28.42
N THR A 566 -8.28 -16.51 -27.57
CA THR A 566 -9.74 -16.48 -27.45
C THR A 566 -10.37 -16.07 -28.77
N ARG A 567 -9.82 -15.04 -29.43
CA ARG A 567 -10.33 -14.59 -30.74
C ARG A 567 -10.20 -15.67 -31.83
N GLN A 568 -9.13 -16.45 -31.80
CA GLN A 568 -8.91 -17.54 -32.76
C GLN A 568 -9.83 -18.73 -32.50
N GLN A 569 -10.03 -19.11 -31.23
CA GLN A 569 -10.87 -20.24 -30.84
C GLN A 569 -12.37 -19.93 -30.97
N HIS A 570 -12.75 -18.68 -30.69
CA HIS A 570 -14.13 -18.22 -30.70
C HIS A 570 -14.25 -17.03 -31.66
N PRO A 571 -14.56 -17.24 -32.95
CA PRO A 571 -14.72 -16.13 -33.89
C PRO A 571 -15.94 -15.24 -33.58
N THR A 572 -16.84 -15.71 -32.71
CA THR A 572 -18.02 -15.00 -32.25
C THR A 572 -18.19 -15.18 -30.74
N VAL A 573 -18.51 -14.10 -30.04
CA VAL A 573 -19.01 -14.14 -28.64
C VAL A 573 -20.52 -13.92 -28.70
N ARG A 574 -21.29 -14.82 -28.08
CA ARG A 574 -22.73 -14.60 -27.90
C ARG A 574 -22.96 -13.86 -26.59
N LEU A 575 -23.74 -12.80 -26.64
CA LEU A 575 -24.19 -12.05 -25.48
C LEU A 575 -25.68 -12.27 -25.29
N ASP A 576 -26.07 -12.56 -24.06
CA ASP A 576 -27.45 -12.63 -23.61
C ASP A 576 -27.65 -11.64 -22.47
N LEU A 577 -28.34 -10.53 -22.72
CA LEU A 577 -28.56 -9.47 -21.74
C LEU A 577 -30.03 -9.41 -21.35
N ARG A 578 -30.29 -9.29 -20.06
CA ARG A 578 -31.60 -8.87 -19.59
C ARG A 578 -31.62 -7.36 -19.45
N LEU A 579 -32.40 -6.70 -20.29
CA LEU A 579 -32.48 -5.24 -20.33
C LEU A 579 -33.87 -4.78 -19.86
N PRO A 580 -33.95 -3.65 -19.13
CA PRO A 580 -35.24 -3.11 -18.69
C PRO A 580 -36.09 -2.61 -19.85
N ARG A 581 -35.48 -2.35 -21.00
CA ARG A 581 -36.11 -1.90 -22.24
C ARG A 581 -35.45 -2.56 -23.44
N THR A 582 -36.25 -2.79 -24.47
CA THR A 582 -35.74 -3.27 -25.76
C THR A 582 -34.83 -2.21 -26.39
N PRO A 583 -33.58 -2.56 -26.74
CA PRO A 583 -32.67 -1.64 -27.41
C PRO A 583 -33.19 -1.33 -28.81
N ARG A 584 -33.15 -0.06 -29.20
CA ARG A 584 -33.48 0.39 -30.57
C ARG A 584 -32.35 0.09 -31.53
N GLN A 585 -31.12 0.13 -31.05
CA GLN A 585 -29.93 -0.12 -31.83
C GLN A 585 -28.90 -0.86 -30.97
N VAL A 586 -28.20 -1.80 -31.60
CA VAL A 586 -27.03 -2.45 -31.01
C VAL A 586 -25.84 -2.23 -31.93
N THR A 587 -24.80 -1.58 -31.41
CA THR A 587 -23.62 -1.19 -32.21
C THR A 587 -22.36 -1.80 -31.63
N LEU A 588 -21.60 -2.50 -32.47
CA LEU A 588 -20.21 -2.84 -32.21
C LEU A 588 -19.32 -1.65 -32.54
N ILE A 589 -18.49 -1.23 -31.59
CA ILE A 589 -17.52 -0.15 -31.74
C ILE A 589 -16.14 -0.70 -31.37
N THR A 590 -15.15 -0.61 -32.25
CA THR A 590 -13.76 -1.00 -31.89
C THR A 590 -13.07 0.08 -31.06
N ALA A 591 -11.97 -0.25 -30.38
CA ALA A 591 -11.14 0.75 -29.69
C ALA A 591 -10.68 1.92 -30.61
N ALA A 592 -10.47 1.64 -31.90
CA ALA A 592 -10.14 2.66 -32.90
C ALA A 592 -11.36 3.46 -33.42
N GLY A 593 -12.58 3.14 -32.96
CA GLY A 593 -13.81 3.87 -33.28
C GLY A 593 -14.55 3.40 -34.52
N LYS A 594 -14.16 2.27 -35.13
CA LYS A 594 -14.91 1.67 -36.25
C LYS A 594 -16.23 1.12 -35.73
N ARG A 595 -17.33 1.45 -36.41
CA ARG A 595 -18.69 1.06 -36.01
C ARG A 595 -19.31 0.06 -36.96
N ARG A 596 -20.13 -0.84 -36.42
CA ARG A 596 -20.97 -1.79 -37.15
C ARG A 596 -22.25 -2.05 -36.37
N GLU A 597 -23.39 -1.90 -37.00
CA GLU A 597 -24.67 -2.32 -36.40
C GLU A 597 -24.75 -3.85 -36.34
N LEU A 598 -25.24 -4.37 -35.23
CA LEU A 598 -25.41 -5.79 -34.99
C LEU A 598 -26.90 -6.14 -34.95
N PRO A 599 -27.32 -7.25 -35.58
CA PRO A 599 -28.66 -7.77 -35.38
C PRO A 599 -28.80 -8.27 -33.94
N ALA A 600 -29.88 -7.88 -33.26
CA ALA A 600 -30.23 -8.35 -31.94
C ALA A 600 -31.59 -9.05 -31.98
N GLN A 601 -31.65 -10.29 -31.47
CA GLN A 601 -32.91 -11.00 -31.32
C GLN A 601 -33.49 -10.69 -29.95
N GLN A 602 -34.78 -10.38 -29.90
CA GLN A 602 -35.49 -10.10 -28.66
C GLN A 602 -36.35 -11.31 -28.30
N ARG A 603 -36.17 -11.84 -27.09
CA ARG A 603 -36.94 -12.99 -26.61
C ARG A 603 -37.17 -12.86 -25.11
N ASP A 604 -38.43 -12.83 -24.67
CA ASP A 604 -38.80 -12.89 -23.25
C ASP A 604 -38.09 -11.85 -22.35
N GLY A 605 -37.82 -10.65 -22.88
CA GLY A 605 -37.11 -9.58 -22.15
C GLY A 605 -35.58 -9.65 -22.24
N HIS A 606 -35.04 -10.60 -23.01
CA HIS A 606 -33.63 -10.75 -23.29
C HIS A 606 -33.27 -10.20 -24.68
N ALA A 607 -32.09 -9.57 -24.76
CA ALA A 607 -31.43 -9.18 -26.00
C ALA A 607 -30.28 -10.14 -26.30
N LEU A 608 -30.45 -10.96 -27.33
CA LEU A 608 -29.47 -11.95 -27.80
C LEU A 608 -28.69 -11.39 -28.98
N VAL A 609 -27.36 -11.32 -28.86
CA VAL A 609 -26.48 -10.70 -29.86
C VAL A 609 -25.26 -11.58 -30.13
N GLY A 610 -25.03 -11.90 -31.40
CA GLY A 610 -23.78 -12.52 -31.85
C GLY A 610 -22.76 -11.46 -32.24
N VAL A 611 -21.64 -11.39 -31.53
CA VAL A 611 -20.59 -10.39 -31.74
C VAL A 611 -19.44 -11.01 -32.54
N PRO A 612 -19.17 -10.58 -33.79
CA PRO A 612 -18.12 -11.14 -34.63
C PRO A 612 -16.72 -10.65 -34.21
N ILE A 613 -16.19 -11.20 -33.12
CA ILE A 613 -14.92 -10.76 -32.54
C ILE A 613 -13.69 -11.06 -33.41
N GLY A 614 -13.80 -11.99 -34.37
CA GLY A 614 -12.75 -12.24 -35.37
C GLY A 614 -12.40 -11.02 -36.24
N GLU A 615 -13.33 -10.07 -36.39
CA GLU A 615 -13.13 -8.83 -37.15
C GLU A 615 -12.58 -7.67 -36.31
N VAL A 616 -12.51 -7.83 -34.99
CA VAL A 616 -11.92 -6.82 -34.11
C VAL A 616 -10.39 -6.88 -34.26
N PRO A 617 -9.72 -5.77 -34.60
CA PRO A 617 -8.27 -5.76 -34.76
C PRO A 617 -7.56 -6.18 -33.47
N LEU A 618 -6.50 -6.99 -33.62
CA LEU A 618 -5.53 -7.19 -32.54
C LEU A 618 -4.59 -5.99 -32.51
N GLU A 619 -4.43 -5.42 -31.34
CA GLU A 619 -3.49 -4.35 -31.06
C GLU A 619 -2.49 -4.86 -30.03
N LEU A 620 -1.21 -4.51 -30.20
CA LEU A 620 -0.23 -4.80 -29.17
C LEU A 620 -0.56 -3.99 -27.91
N ALA A 621 -0.30 -4.60 -26.76
CA ALA A 621 -0.31 -4.01 -25.43
C ALA A 621 0.94 -4.43 -24.66
N ARG A 622 1.35 -3.59 -23.69
CA ARG A 622 2.54 -3.85 -22.87
C ARG A 622 2.35 -3.29 -21.48
N ASN A 623 2.79 -4.06 -20.50
CA ASN A 623 3.04 -3.58 -19.14
C ASN A 623 4.35 -4.18 -18.61
N TRP A 624 5.27 -3.33 -18.12
CA TRP A 624 6.60 -3.63 -17.53
C TRP A 624 7.30 -4.94 -17.92
N GLY A 625 7.41 -5.22 -19.22
CA GLY A 625 8.19 -6.35 -19.76
C GLY A 625 7.35 -7.51 -20.29
N LYS A 626 6.06 -7.55 -19.98
CA LYS A 626 5.09 -8.43 -20.64
C LYS A 626 4.52 -7.72 -21.88
N ARG A 627 4.49 -8.43 -23.00
CA ARG A 627 3.82 -7.99 -24.23
C ARG A 627 2.76 -9.02 -24.59
N TRP A 628 1.59 -8.54 -24.97
CA TRP A 628 0.49 -9.37 -25.42
C TRP A 628 -0.31 -8.64 -26.48
N GLU A 629 -1.16 -9.37 -27.18
CA GLU A 629 -2.11 -8.80 -28.12
C GLU A 629 -3.47 -8.72 -27.45
N VAL A 630 -4.13 -7.59 -27.61
CA VAL A 630 -5.49 -7.34 -27.13
C VAL A 630 -6.39 -6.93 -28.29
N ALA A 631 -7.56 -7.52 -28.37
CA ALA A 631 -8.68 -7.02 -29.16
C ALA A 631 -9.68 -6.37 -28.18
N THR A 632 -9.90 -5.07 -28.34
CA THR A 632 -10.84 -4.31 -27.50
C THR A 632 -12.01 -3.79 -28.34
N ALA A 633 -13.22 -4.10 -27.89
CA ALA A 633 -14.46 -3.61 -28.51
C ALA A 633 -15.55 -3.33 -27.46
N TYR A 634 -16.52 -2.54 -27.88
CA TYR A 634 -17.69 -2.14 -27.10
C TYR A 634 -18.93 -2.56 -27.87
N VAL A 635 -19.84 -3.26 -27.21
CA VAL A 635 -21.19 -3.51 -27.71
C VAL A 635 -22.12 -2.57 -26.97
N VAL A 636 -22.63 -1.57 -27.69
CA VAL A 636 -23.46 -0.51 -27.13
C VAL A 636 -24.91 -0.79 -27.48
N PHE A 637 -25.76 -0.87 -26.46
CA PHE A 637 -27.21 -1.05 -26.53
C PHE A 637 -27.86 0.29 -26.16
N GLU A 638 -28.56 0.92 -27.11
CA GLU A 638 -29.21 2.24 -26.95
C GLU A 638 -30.74 2.18 -26.97
#